data_AF-A0A1H9ZIG8-F1
#
_entry.id   AF-A0A1H9ZIG8-F1
#
_cell.length_a   1.000
_cell.length_b   1.000
_cell.length_c   1.000
_cell.angle_alpha   90.00
_cell.angle_beta   90.00
_cell.angle_gamma   90.00
#
_symmetry.space_group_name_H-M   'P 1'
#
loop_
_entity.id
_entity.type
_entity.pdbx_description
1 polymer ?
#
loop_
_entity_poly.entity_id
_entity_poly.type
_entity_poly.pdbx_seq_one_letter_code
_entity_poly.pdbx_strand_id
1 'polypeptide(L)'
;MSNAGPRWGWLYVALALGAGCGPMEPSAEAGAPAPQTQDLVTSAPGWWIFQVQDINRTHLVEGPGLELGPTWSTAVGKTVFFVSTDARTGTELWKSDGTLAGTVRVKDIFPGPGGSNPHNLLAVGDTLFFTARGATTTGTELWKSDGTEAGTVMVRDIAAGAADSEPRFLQPFAGGILFQAEDGKTGYELWKSNGTAEGTQLIRELIPGERGLPLLQPRTLGRVLYFGVPGANGATELWKTDGTASGTVRVKELHLSPDATFIPAEGETFYFQASDGGHGEELWKSDGTEAGTVMVKDLRPGLEGAGIREMLWVNGQLFLQADDGTSGAELWKSDGTEAGTVRVKDVFPGAAGSLPMGFRALNGQLVFKADDAAGRTELWKSDGTEAGTVKVRADLPGPLDRSTDHRVINGTLFFRAADQQLWKSDGTTAGTVRVKALPLGPAAADYTELNGTVLFTVSAGQEAPQLQLWKSDGTEAGTALVKDFTSPPETPSHPRYLTEVNGTVFFQADDGVSGAELWKSNARVRGTSRVKDLAPGEASGNPEALIAFQGQLFFSATDGKQAGLWRSDGTDAGTVQVKDVQVFVDPRGRNSLVVRGGELFFFGHRAGAPLSLWKSDGTEAGTVPVKAFGAEPDSLQPAGLTAVGTRVFFTVWESASAGRELWKSDGTEAGTVRVKDIAPGAESSDPTALVAVGDTLFFAAQDARGQELWKSDGTEAGTVRVKDIAPGEASAYPSQLVSMGGRLFFAANDGNGLALWRSDGTEANTVEVRDLSSGTGEPVLNELTVAGSTLFFAGSNGSSGIELWKSNGTSAGTLRVKDISPGPGDSLPQGLRAVGTRLYFAASDGESSLEPWTSDGTEGGTLRVADLAPGNDSSEPQGFTGAGNFVFFTAQVDASGAELWAIGNNGFRDTVAPKLTCPTETTREIREGTSTPVNYSEAQAEDEFSEVTLTYTKAPGSSFDVGSTPVKVTAADAAGNIASCTFFVTVKVTASEPEPEPEQPEKEKSGCTASPGSFLGWMALALLPLLRRRPSNP
;
A
#
# COMPACT_ATOMS: atom_id res chain seq x y z
N MET A 1 35.35 -24.90 52.42
CA MET A 1 34.26 -24.37 53.28
C MET A 1 33.26 -23.71 52.34
N SER A 2 31.94 -23.90 52.39
CA SER A 2 31.03 -24.84 53.09
C SER A 2 29.58 -24.36 52.81
N ASN A 3 28.53 -25.18 52.64
CA ASN A 3 28.41 -26.64 52.55
C ASN A 3 27.03 -27.04 51.94
N ALA A 4 26.89 -28.29 51.49
CA ALA A 4 25.65 -29.09 51.35
C ALA A 4 24.52 -28.67 50.35
N GLY A 5 23.95 -29.70 49.68
CA GLY A 5 22.65 -29.67 48.98
C GLY A 5 21.55 -30.39 49.79
N PRO A 6 20.44 -30.85 49.15
CA PRO A 6 20.31 -32.24 48.65
C PRO A 6 19.92 -32.30 47.15
N ARG A 7 20.17 -33.35 46.33
CA ARG A 7 19.62 -34.75 46.29
C ARG A 7 18.09 -34.80 46.10
N TRP A 8 17.48 -35.68 45.29
CA TRP A 8 17.85 -37.00 44.72
C TRP A 8 17.60 -37.04 43.19
N GLY A 9 18.18 -37.92 42.35
CA GLY A 9 17.96 -39.38 42.21
C GLY A 9 16.80 -39.65 41.23
N TRP A 10 16.95 -40.41 40.12
CA TRP A 10 17.16 -41.87 40.07
C TRP A 10 18.09 -42.35 38.92
N LEU A 11 18.27 -43.68 38.82
CA LEU A 11 19.23 -44.41 38.00
C LEU A 11 18.51 -45.41 37.06
N TYR A 12 19.01 -45.64 35.85
CA TYR A 12 19.00 -46.99 35.22
C TYR A 12 20.21 -47.19 34.28
N VAL A 13 20.53 -48.45 33.97
CA VAL A 13 21.78 -48.89 33.31
C VAL A 13 21.50 -49.93 32.22
N ALA A 14 22.21 -49.85 31.10
CA ALA A 14 22.44 -50.95 30.17
C ALA A 14 23.84 -50.82 29.52
N LEU A 15 24.52 -51.94 29.27
CA LEU A 15 25.81 -51.98 28.55
C LEU A 15 25.62 -52.53 27.14
N ALA A 16 26.45 -52.03 26.20
CA ALA A 16 26.96 -52.80 25.07
C ALA A 16 28.40 -52.37 24.77
N LEU A 17 29.24 -53.30 24.32
CA LEU A 17 30.66 -53.06 23.98
C LEU A 17 30.87 -53.22 22.48
N GLY A 18 31.64 -52.32 21.87
CA GLY A 18 32.12 -52.39 20.49
C GLY A 18 33.35 -51.50 20.33
N ALA A 19 34.38 -51.97 19.61
CA ALA A 19 35.70 -51.33 19.60
C ALA A 19 35.98 -50.57 18.29
N GLY A 20 36.69 -49.45 18.40
CA GLY A 20 37.22 -48.64 17.29
C GLY A 20 38.33 -47.71 17.82
N CYS A 21 39.35 -47.44 17.01
CA CYS A 21 40.58 -46.77 17.46
C CYS A 21 40.70 -45.32 16.96
N GLY A 22 41.28 -44.45 17.79
CA GLY A 22 42.01 -43.25 17.36
C GLY A 22 41.18 -41.95 17.25
N PRO A 23 41.54 -40.88 17.97
CA PRO A 23 41.00 -39.55 17.71
C PRO A 23 41.69 -38.93 16.48
N MET A 24 40.88 -38.34 15.57
CA MET A 24 41.36 -37.45 14.51
C MET A 24 41.58 -36.03 15.03
N GLU A 25 42.37 -35.25 14.30
CA GLU A 25 42.61 -33.82 14.55
C GLU A 25 41.38 -32.97 14.18
N PRO A 26 41.13 -31.82 14.84
CA PRO A 26 40.00 -30.96 14.52
C PRO A 26 40.24 -30.18 13.23
N SER A 27 39.35 -30.36 12.24
CA SER A 27 39.35 -29.60 10.99
C SER A 27 38.65 -28.25 11.16
N ALA A 28 39.36 -27.17 10.79
CA ALA A 28 38.89 -25.84 10.37
C ALA A 28 37.55 -25.30 10.92
N GLU A 29 37.62 -24.17 11.63
CA GLU A 29 36.47 -23.28 11.83
C GLU A 29 35.90 -22.82 10.48
N ALA A 30 34.57 -22.75 10.37
CA ALA A 30 33.91 -22.22 9.19
C ALA A 30 34.17 -20.71 9.09
N GLY A 31 34.57 -20.24 7.90
CA GLY A 31 34.62 -18.81 7.61
C GLY A 31 33.23 -18.19 7.62
N ALA A 32 33.14 -16.91 7.98
CA ALA A 32 31.89 -16.16 7.86
C ALA A 32 31.43 -16.15 6.38
N PRO A 33 30.11 -16.20 6.10
CA PRO A 33 29.60 -16.06 4.74
C PRO A 33 29.98 -14.68 4.18
N ALA A 34 30.28 -14.65 2.88
CA ALA A 34 30.53 -13.39 2.17
C ALA A 34 29.25 -12.53 2.12
N PRO A 35 29.38 -11.19 1.95
CA PRO A 35 28.24 -10.34 1.62
C PRO A 35 27.56 -10.89 0.36
N GLN A 36 26.26 -11.19 0.43
CA GLN A 36 25.58 -11.77 -0.73
C GLN A 36 25.47 -10.74 -1.85
N THR A 37 25.69 -11.22 -3.08
CA THR A 37 25.56 -10.43 -4.29
C THR A 37 24.11 -10.08 -4.54
N GLN A 38 23.94 -9.09 -5.39
CA GLN A 38 22.74 -8.29 -5.42
C GLN A 38 22.27 -8.12 -6.87
N ASP A 39 21.65 -9.19 -7.38
CA ASP A 39 21.44 -9.54 -8.78
C ASP A 39 20.82 -8.43 -9.65
N LEU A 40 21.63 -7.88 -10.57
CA LEU A 40 21.21 -6.93 -11.60
C LEU A 40 20.42 -7.63 -12.70
N VAL A 41 19.23 -7.14 -13.03
CA VAL A 41 18.37 -7.74 -14.07
C VAL A 41 17.97 -6.71 -15.13
N THR A 42 17.84 -7.18 -16.36
CA THR A 42 17.91 -6.48 -17.65
C THR A 42 16.75 -5.52 -17.93
N SER A 43 16.67 -4.44 -17.15
CA SER A 43 15.84 -3.26 -17.37
C SER A 43 15.76 -2.75 -18.82
N ALA A 44 14.64 -2.14 -19.16
CA ALA A 44 14.56 -1.27 -20.32
C ALA A 44 15.15 0.12 -20.00
N PRO A 45 15.41 0.96 -21.02
CA PRO A 45 16.40 2.03 -20.87
C PRO A 45 16.10 3.11 -19.80
N GLY A 46 17.06 3.33 -18.90
CA GLY A 46 16.99 4.39 -17.87
C GLY A 46 16.42 3.95 -16.52
N TRP A 47 16.15 2.65 -16.39
CA TRP A 47 15.48 2.04 -15.25
C TRP A 47 16.35 0.93 -14.66
N TRP A 48 16.12 0.58 -13.40
CA TRP A 48 17.18 -0.06 -12.61
C TRP A 48 16.63 -1.06 -11.61
N ILE A 49 17.46 -2.10 -11.30
CA ILE A 49 17.10 -3.36 -10.63
C ILE A 49 18.36 -4.13 -10.11
N PHE A 50 18.72 -4.28 -8.79
CA PHE A 50 19.92 -5.04 -8.22
C PHE A 50 19.96 -5.46 -6.66
N GLN A 51 19.86 -6.73 -6.14
CA GLN A 51 19.32 -7.30 -4.80
C GLN A 51 19.66 -6.61 -3.46
N VAL A 52 19.07 -6.95 -2.29
CA VAL A 52 19.72 -6.64 -0.99
C VAL A 52 19.82 -7.78 0.00
N GLN A 53 18.68 -8.06 0.61
CA GLN A 53 18.61 -8.54 1.98
C GLN A 53 17.53 -9.57 2.02
N ASP A 54 17.69 -10.66 1.30
CA ASP A 54 16.84 -11.82 1.49
C ASP A 54 16.71 -12.11 3.01
N ILE A 55 15.50 -12.00 3.57
CA ILE A 55 15.21 -12.26 4.99
C ILE A 55 14.40 -13.56 5.13
N ASN A 56 14.04 -14.21 4.02
CA ASN A 56 13.70 -15.64 4.04
C ASN A 56 14.94 -16.51 4.22
N ARG A 57 16.03 -16.18 3.53
CA ARG A 57 17.31 -16.93 3.60
C ARG A 57 17.99 -16.90 4.99
N THR A 58 17.38 -16.29 6.01
CA THR A 58 17.72 -16.50 7.43
C THR A 58 16.71 -17.38 8.17
N HIS A 59 16.38 -18.58 7.67
CA HIS A 59 17.10 -19.82 8.06
C HIS A 59 16.66 -21.06 7.26
N LEU A 60 17.59 -21.99 7.00
CA LEU A 60 17.26 -23.35 6.57
C LEU A 60 16.79 -24.19 7.77
N VAL A 61 15.47 -24.26 8.00
CA VAL A 61 14.84 -25.20 8.95
C VAL A 61 13.69 -25.92 8.24
N GLU A 62 13.78 -27.25 8.12
CA GLU A 62 12.73 -28.09 7.52
C GLU A 62 11.53 -28.24 8.50
N GLY A 63 10.38 -27.56 8.29
CA GLY A 63 9.10 -27.98 8.90
C GLY A 63 7.93 -26.96 9.06
N PRO A 64 6.69 -27.45 9.32
CA PRO A 64 5.42 -26.68 9.12
C PRO A 64 4.87 -25.82 10.30
N GLY A 65 4.85 -24.48 10.16
CA GLY A 65 4.29 -23.39 10.98
C GLY A 65 3.92 -22.07 10.22
N LEU A 66 4.66 -21.68 9.15
CA LEU A 66 4.57 -20.62 8.10
C LEU A 66 5.11 -19.21 8.47
N GLU A 67 6.31 -18.90 7.97
CA GLU A 67 7.06 -17.62 7.98
C GLU A 67 7.19 -16.87 6.61
N LEU A 68 6.16 -16.64 5.82
CA LEU A 68 5.18 -15.60 6.12
C LEU A 68 5.97 -14.29 6.47
N GLY A 69 6.01 -13.21 5.66
CA GLY A 69 6.48 -11.86 6.07
C GLY A 69 5.88 -10.60 5.37
N PRO A 70 6.34 -9.31 5.68
CA PRO A 70 5.93 -7.76 5.78
C PRO A 70 4.69 -6.61 5.64
N THR A 71 3.31 -6.61 5.81
CA THR A 71 2.25 -5.64 5.20
C THR A 71 1.21 -4.72 5.95
N TRP A 72 0.57 -3.72 5.23
CA TRP A 72 -0.62 -2.78 5.40
C TRP A 72 -0.63 -1.51 4.49
N SER A 73 -1.21 -0.24 4.72
CA SER A 73 -0.60 1.13 4.32
C SER A 73 -1.28 2.58 4.16
N THR A 74 -0.53 3.74 4.29
CA THR A 74 -0.62 5.21 3.74
C THR A 74 0.42 6.26 4.41
N ALA A 75 1.01 7.32 3.75
CA ALA A 75 2.48 7.76 3.83
C ALA A 75 3.14 9.08 4.42
N VAL A 76 4.27 8.94 5.16
CA VAL A 76 5.32 9.92 5.62
C VAL A 76 6.66 9.93 4.82
N GLY A 77 6.81 10.76 3.79
CA GLY A 77 8.15 11.28 3.42
C GLY A 77 9.03 10.48 2.43
N LYS A 78 9.91 9.60 2.91
CA LYS A 78 10.92 8.87 2.07
C LYS A 78 11.33 7.47 2.53
N THR A 79 11.07 7.18 3.79
CA THR A 79 11.54 6.00 4.50
C THR A 79 10.30 5.38 5.07
N VAL A 80 10.08 4.13 4.77
CA VAL A 80 8.80 3.53 5.06
C VAL A 80 8.60 3.05 6.45
N PHE A 81 7.34 2.72 6.69
CA PHE A 81 6.85 2.00 7.79
C PHE A 81 6.10 0.68 7.37
N PHE A 82 6.60 -0.53 7.78
CA PHE A 82 6.05 -1.90 7.51
C PHE A 82 6.57 -3.15 8.27
N VAL A 83 5.74 -4.23 8.33
CA VAL A 83 5.66 -5.35 9.33
C VAL A 83 6.53 -6.55 9.08
N SER A 84 6.72 -7.54 9.98
CA SER A 84 6.03 -8.88 10.08
C SER A 84 6.53 -9.63 11.34
N THR A 85 6.74 -10.97 11.49
CA THR A 85 7.22 -11.74 12.73
C THR A 85 8.63 -12.30 12.82
N ASP A 86 9.27 -12.57 13.95
CA ASP A 86 10.39 -13.54 13.87
C ASP A 86 10.20 -14.60 14.90
N ALA A 87 10.71 -15.79 14.60
CA ALA A 87 10.78 -16.89 15.54
C ALA A 87 11.38 -16.49 16.91
N ARG A 88 12.10 -15.35 16.99
CA ARG A 88 12.69 -14.77 18.21
C ARG A 88 11.73 -13.84 18.96
N THR A 89 11.02 -12.94 18.28
CA THR A 89 10.29 -11.82 18.91
C THR A 89 8.85 -11.64 18.41
N GLY A 90 8.26 -12.59 17.68
CA GLY A 90 6.84 -12.47 17.32
C GLY A 90 6.72 -11.44 16.20
N THR A 91 5.51 -11.06 15.81
CA THR A 91 5.31 -9.98 14.82
C THR A 91 6.11 -8.81 15.34
N GLU A 92 7.22 -8.29 14.75
CA GLU A 92 7.83 -6.99 15.11
C GLU A 92 8.18 -5.95 13.96
N LEU A 93 8.69 -4.73 14.28
CA LEU A 93 8.62 -3.36 13.61
C LEU A 93 9.85 -2.40 13.57
N TRP A 94 9.86 -1.40 12.68
CA TRP A 94 10.73 -1.45 11.52
C TRP A 94 11.21 0.08 11.08
N LYS A 95 12.05 0.44 10.06
CA LYS A 95 11.99 1.46 8.95
C LYS A 95 12.80 1.05 7.69
N SER A 96 12.43 1.43 6.46
CA SER A 96 13.23 1.12 5.23
C SER A 96 13.29 2.32 4.30
N ASP A 97 14.49 2.87 4.10
CA ASP A 97 14.74 3.88 3.07
C ASP A 97 15.01 3.25 1.70
N GLY A 98 15.05 1.92 1.64
CA GLY A 98 15.30 1.18 0.42
C GLY A 98 16.74 0.81 0.14
N THR A 99 17.44 0.46 1.21
CA THR A 99 18.77 -0.15 1.21
C THR A 99 18.82 -1.31 2.22
N LEU A 100 19.90 -2.09 2.19
CA LEU A 100 20.28 -3.07 3.22
C LEU A 100 20.22 -2.41 4.61
N ALA A 101 21.09 -1.41 4.79
CA ALA A 101 21.29 -0.72 6.07
C ALA A 101 20.08 0.12 6.49
N GLY A 102 19.21 0.45 5.53
CA GLY A 102 17.90 1.03 5.78
C GLY A 102 16.95 0.08 6.47
N THR A 103 17.03 -1.24 6.23
CA THR A 103 16.05 -2.29 6.60
C THR A 103 16.52 -3.11 7.84
N VAL A 104 16.62 -2.48 9.02
CA VAL A 104 17.41 -2.97 10.21
C VAL A 104 16.65 -3.43 11.48
N ARG A 105 16.73 -2.80 12.70
CA ARG A 105 15.84 -2.99 13.90
C ARG A 105 15.32 -1.63 14.54
N VAL A 106 14.02 -1.39 14.93
CA VAL A 106 13.47 -0.19 15.67
C VAL A 106 13.09 -0.43 17.16
N LYS A 107 11.87 -0.82 17.60
CA LYS A 107 11.54 -0.90 19.06
C LYS A 107 10.76 -2.11 19.54
N ASP A 108 11.28 -3.00 20.39
CA ASP A 108 10.45 -4.09 20.95
C ASP A 108 9.49 -3.57 22.04
N ILE A 109 8.18 -3.68 21.79
CA ILE A 109 7.13 -2.95 22.54
C ILE A 109 6.35 -3.87 23.48
N PHE A 110 6.44 -5.17 23.28
CA PHE A 110 6.05 -6.23 24.20
C PHE A 110 7.00 -7.42 23.95
N PRO A 111 8.13 -7.47 24.68
CA PRO A 111 9.19 -8.43 24.43
C PRO A 111 8.78 -9.90 24.37
N GLY A 112 8.99 -10.50 23.20
CA GLY A 112 8.95 -11.95 22.97
C GLY A 112 7.95 -12.39 21.89
N PRO A 113 7.83 -13.71 21.62
CA PRO A 113 7.24 -14.28 20.40
C PRO A 113 5.71 -14.16 20.20
N GLY A 114 5.09 -13.13 20.78
CA GLY A 114 3.66 -12.81 20.64
C GLY A 114 3.51 -11.31 20.44
N GLY A 115 3.40 -10.54 21.54
CA GLY A 115 3.58 -9.09 21.52
C GLY A 115 2.42 -8.17 22.01
N SER A 116 2.13 -7.11 21.22
CA SER A 116 1.17 -5.98 21.17
C SER A 116 0.26 -5.57 19.89
N ASN A 117 -0.24 -6.40 18.95
CA ASN A 117 -1.07 -6.23 17.69
C ASN A 117 -1.46 -4.78 17.34
N PRO A 118 -0.75 -4.15 16.40
CA PRO A 118 -1.00 -2.71 16.19
C PRO A 118 -1.59 -2.03 14.89
N HIS A 119 -2.87 -1.63 14.82
CA HIS A 119 -3.72 -1.43 13.60
C HIS A 119 -3.99 0.02 13.00
N ASN A 120 -4.05 0.22 11.62
CA ASN A 120 -4.19 1.33 10.53
C ASN A 120 -3.23 2.59 10.22
N LEU A 121 -2.95 3.07 8.94
CA LEU A 121 -1.93 4.15 8.43
C LEU A 121 -2.12 5.49 7.56
N LEU A 122 -1.90 6.75 7.94
CA LEU A 122 -2.04 7.98 7.11
C LEU A 122 -1.36 9.17 7.78
N ALA A 123 -0.04 9.04 7.83
CA ALA A 123 0.94 10.08 8.08
C ALA A 123 0.45 11.51 8.35
N VAL A 124 0.78 12.04 9.53
CA VAL A 124 0.50 13.45 9.87
C VAL A 124 1.81 14.24 9.87
N GLY A 125 2.22 14.59 8.65
CA GLY A 125 3.54 15.15 8.39
C GLY A 125 4.62 14.13 8.72
N ASP A 126 5.73 14.59 9.32
CA ASP A 126 6.86 13.71 9.71
C ASP A 126 6.57 12.81 10.92
N THR A 127 5.49 13.07 11.65
CA THR A 127 5.09 12.23 12.78
C THR A 127 4.04 11.24 12.32
N LEU A 128 4.33 9.96 12.55
CA LEU A 128 3.34 8.91 12.42
C LEU A 128 2.75 8.51 13.76
N PHE A 129 1.51 8.06 13.73
CA PHE A 129 0.78 7.65 14.92
C PHE A 129 -0.10 6.43 14.63
N PHE A 130 -0.50 5.75 15.71
CA PHE A 130 -0.85 4.34 15.64
C PHE A 130 -1.36 3.71 16.93
N THR A 131 -2.18 2.66 16.79
CA THR A 131 -2.65 1.59 17.70
C THR A 131 -1.63 0.52 18.07
N ALA A 132 -1.41 0.12 19.36
CA ALA A 132 -0.56 -1.00 19.83
C ALA A 132 -0.32 -1.32 21.31
N ARG A 133 -0.47 -2.56 21.78
CA ARG A 133 -0.26 -2.89 23.20
C ARG A 133 0.99 -2.29 23.86
N GLY A 134 0.79 -1.75 25.06
CA GLY A 134 1.92 -1.37 25.90
C GLY A 134 2.57 -2.63 26.48
N ALA A 135 3.35 -2.44 27.54
CA ALA A 135 3.56 -3.56 28.46
C ALA A 135 2.20 -3.99 29.07
N THR A 136 2.19 -5.13 29.77
CA THR A 136 1.03 -5.77 30.44
C THR A 136 0.33 -4.92 31.53
N THR A 137 0.63 -3.62 31.62
CA THR A 137 0.13 -2.64 32.58
C THR A 137 -0.72 -1.52 31.97
N THR A 138 -0.82 -1.43 30.63
CA THR A 138 -1.01 -0.13 29.96
C THR A 138 -1.95 -0.12 28.76
N GLY A 139 -2.67 0.99 28.58
CA GLY A 139 -3.70 1.21 27.55
C GLY A 139 -3.16 1.36 26.11
N THR A 140 -3.77 1.66 24.89
CA THR A 140 -5.04 1.85 24.06
C THR A 140 -5.19 3.23 23.43
N GLU A 141 -5.35 4.25 24.18
CA GLU A 141 -4.72 5.52 23.92
C GLU A 141 -3.54 5.62 22.91
N LEU A 142 -3.55 6.59 21.99
CA LEU A 142 -2.58 6.88 20.92
C LEU A 142 -1.10 6.45 21.18
N TRP A 143 -0.36 5.70 20.32
CA TRP A 143 1.13 5.74 20.21
C TRP A 143 1.51 6.66 19.03
N LYS A 144 2.77 7.10 18.96
CA LYS A 144 3.41 7.76 17.82
C LYS A 144 4.89 7.37 17.64
N SER A 145 5.49 7.66 16.48
CA SER A 145 6.88 7.38 16.06
C SER A 145 7.37 8.39 15.01
N ASP A 146 8.68 8.37 14.79
CA ASP A 146 9.49 9.04 13.76
C ASP A 146 10.42 8.03 13.03
N GLY A 147 10.20 6.74 13.28
CA GLY A 147 11.02 5.62 12.85
C GLY A 147 12.26 5.45 13.69
N THR A 148 12.15 5.64 15.00
CA THR A 148 13.25 5.39 15.93
C THR A 148 12.74 4.72 17.19
N GLU A 149 13.61 3.95 17.83
CA GLU A 149 13.27 3.25 19.07
C GLU A 149 12.73 4.19 20.15
N ALA A 150 13.28 5.41 20.19
CA ALA A 150 12.99 6.42 21.19
C ALA A 150 11.77 7.28 20.84
N GLY A 151 11.55 7.59 19.56
CA GLY A 151 10.38 8.34 19.10
C GLY A 151 9.09 7.53 19.13
N THR A 152 9.21 6.19 19.01
CA THR A 152 8.10 5.25 19.21
C THR A 152 7.66 5.25 20.69
N VAL A 153 6.60 6.02 21.02
CA VAL A 153 6.04 6.21 22.39
C VAL A 153 4.50 6.23 22.45
N MET A 154 3.93 5.71 23.54
CA MET A 154 2.55 5.99 23.96
C MET A 154 2.41 7.50 24.19
N VAL A 155 1.35 8.09 23.65
CA VAL A 155 1.06 9.52 23.71
C VAL A 155 0.32 9.89 24.99
N ARG A 156 -0.64 9.09 25.49
CA ARG A 156 -1.37 9.43 26.73
C ARG A 156 -2.24 8.29 27.27
N ASP A 157 -2.11 7.83 28.51
CA ASP A 157 -3.21 7.06 29.15
C ASP A 157 -4.58 7.81 29.11
N ILE A 158 -5.57 7.25 28.39
CA ILE A 158 -6.93 7.80 28.21
C ILE A 158 -7.92 7.01 29.08
N ALA A 159 -7.81 5.67 29.16
CA ALA A 159 -8.64 4.83 30.03
C ALA A 159 -7.84 4.02 31.07
N ALA A 160 -7.14 4.75 31.93
CA ALA A 160 -6.57 4.36 33.22
C ALA A 160 -6.13 2.89 33.37
N GLY A 161 -4.90 2.61 32.92
CA GLY A 161 -4.20 1.35 33.19
C GLY A 161 -4.39 0.29 32.10
N ALA A 162 -4.91 -0.88 32.48
CA ALA A 162 -5.23 -1.98 31.55
C ALA A 162 -6.76 -2.16 31.37
N ALA A 163 -7.55 -1.15 31.73
CA ALA A 163 -8.92 -1.00 31.22
C ALA A 163 -8.85 -0.57 29.75
N ASP A 164 -9.98 -0.42 29.04
CA ASP A 164 -10.00 -0.18 27.60
C ASP A 164 -10.63 1.22 27.28
N SER A 165 -10.11 2.02 26.32
CA SER A 165 -10.55 3.42 26.02
C SER A 165 -11.44 3.66 24.81
N GLU A 166 -11.56 2.73 23.86
CA GLU A 166 -11.16 2.88 22.46
C GLU A 166 -11.10 4.28 21.79
N PRO A 167 -10.24 4.51 20.79
CA PRO A 167 -10.45 5.73 19.97
C PRO A 167 -10.77 5.52 18.44
N ARG A 168 -11.74 6.23 17.79
CA ARG A 168 -12.21 5.98 16.40
C ARG A 168 -12.22 6.96 15.19
N PHE A 169 -11.70 6.40 14.07
CA PHE A 169 -11.39 6.85 12.68
C PHE A 169 -10.38 8.00 12.52
N LEU A 170 -9.25 7.92 11.76
CA LEU A 170 -8.14 8.92 11.77
C LEU A 170 -7.94 9.89 10.59
N GLN A 171 -7.65 11.16 10.88
CA GLN A 171 -7.46 12.18 9.86
C GLN A 171 -6.57 13.30 10.38
N PRO A 172 -5.62 13.76 9.55
CA PRO A 172 -4.89 14.99 9.80
C PRO A 172 -5.85 16.14 10.08
N PHE A 173 -5.78 16.72 11.28
CA PHE A 173 -6.51 17.93 11.63
C PHE A 173 -5.59 18.94 12.32
N ALA A 174 -5.52 20.15 11.76
CA ALA A 174 -4.84 21.31 12.36
C ALA A 174 -3.35 21.14 12.75
N GLY A 175 -2.65 20.11 12.25
CA GLY A 175 -1.25 19.78 12.61
C GLY A 175 -1.11 18.62 13.60
N GLY A 176 -2.23 17.94 13.90
CA GLY A 176 -2.32 16.70 14.64
C GLY A 176 -3.54 15.93 14.14
N ILE A 177 -4.44 15.57 15.05
CA ILE A 177 -5.70 14.86 14.79
C ILE A 177 -6.85 15.44 15.61
N LEU A 178 -8.07 15.19 15.16
CA LEU A 178 -9.26 15.16 16.01
C LEU A 178 -9.31 13.81 16.77
N PHE A 179 -10.38 13.46 17.48
CA PHE A 179 -10.73 12.07 17.75
C PHE A 179 -12.16 11.77 18.25
N GLN A 180 -12.58 10.50 18.42
CA GLN A 180 -13.66 9.99 19.26
C GLN A 180 -13.26 8.92 20.31
N ALA A 181 -12.37 9.30 21.23
CA ALA A 181 -11.99 8.49 22.39
C ALA A 181 -13.09 8.39 23.48
N GLU A 182 -13.02 7.37 24.34
CA GLU A 182 -13.79 7.29 25.60
C GLU A 182 -12.85 7.30 26.83
N ASP A 183 -13.17 8.10 27.84
CA ASP A 183 -12.42 8.23 29.09
C ASP A 183 -13.02 7.41 30.26
N GLY A 184 -13.93 6.49 29.93
CA GLY A 184 -14.76 5.74 30.86
C GLY A 184 -15.83 6.56 31.60
N LYS A 185 -16.16 7.79 31.15
CA LYS A 185 -17.15 8.67 31.81
C LYS A 185 -18.13 9.32 30.84
N THR A 186 -17.65 9.97 29.78
CA THR A 186 -18.53 10.66 28.81
C THR A 186 -19.11 9.72 27.75
N GLY A 187 -18.76 8.43 27.80
CA GLY A 187 -18.80 7.62 26.59
C GLY A 187 -17.85 8.21 25.56
N TYR A 188 -18.30 8.25 24.32
CA TYR A 188 -17.51 8.59 23.15
C TYR A 188 -17.93 9.99 22.69
N GLU A 189 -16.97 10.89 22.52
CA GLU A 189 -17.21 12.31 22.25
C GLU A 189 -16.09 12.86 21.37
N LEU A 190 -16.19 14.07 20.80
CA LEU A 190 -15.11 14.57 19.93
C LEU A 190 -13.88 15.05 20.74
N TRP A 191 -12.72 14.42 20.55
CA TRP A 191 -11.38 14.76 21.08
C TRP A 191 -10.50 15.46 20.02
N LYS A 192 -9.25 15.78 20.38
CA LYS A 192 -8.13 16.18 19.49
C LYS A 192 -6.79 15.82 20.13
N SER A 193 -5.77 15.48 19.33
CA SER A 193 -4.37 15.35 19.78
C SER A 193 -3.41 16.10 18.86
N ASN A 194 -2.24 16.43 19.39
CA ASN A 194 -1.05 16.84 18.64
C ASN A 194 0.12 15.84 18.82
N GLY A 195 -0.14 14.65 19.36
CA GLY A 195 0.90 13.68 19.71
C GLY A 195 1.58 13.94 21.05
N THR A 196 0.89 14.58 22.00
CA THR A 196 1.34 14.76 23.38
C THR A 196 0.21 14.50 24.39
N ALA A 197 0.56 14.11 25.62
CA ALA A 197 -0.40 13.77 26.66
C ALA A 197 -1.32 14.93 27.04
N GLU A 198 -0.73 16.12 27.09
CA GLU A 198 -1.38 17.39 27.39
C GLU A 198 -2.23 17.90 26.23
N GLY A 199 -1.82 17.61 24.98
CA GLY A 199 -2.54 18.00 23.78
C GLY A 199 -3.71 17.08 23.42
N THR A 200 -3.70 15.83 23.89
CA THR A 200 -4.87 14.92 23.84
C THR A 200 -5.97 15.41 24.78
N GLN A 201 -7.06 15.94 24.22
CA GLN A 201 -8.16 16.57 24.97
C GLN A 201 -9.53 16.37 24.32
N LEU A 202 -10.54 16.14 25.16
CA LEU A 202 -11.97 16.26 24.81
C LEU A 202 -12.25 17.71 24.36
N ILE A 203 -12.95 17.88 23.23
CA ILE A 203 -13.37 19.19 22.73
C ILE A 203 -14.65 19.65 23.43
N ARG A 204 -15.73 18.86 23.36
CA ARG A 204 -17.04 19.19 23.96
C ARG A 204 -17.99 18.01 23.86
N GLU A 205 -18.75 17.77 24.92
CA GLU A 205 -19.98 16.94 24.95
C GLU A 205 -21.03 17.53 24.00
N LEU A 206 -21.40 16.78 22.96
CA LEU A 206 -22.28 17.28 21.89
C LEU A 206 -23.76 17.24 22.29
N ILE A 207 -24.20 16.14 22.95
CA ILE A 207 -25.59 15.91 23.34
C ILE A 207 -25.63 15.51 24.83
N PRO A 208 -25.76 16.47 25.76
CA PRO A 208 -25.55 16.21 27.18
C PRO A 208 -26.54 15.21 27.80
N GLY A 209 -26.00 14.15 28.40
CA GLY A 209 -26.76 13.11 29.10
C GLY A 209 -27.27 11.96 28.22
N GLU A 210 -27.03 11.99 26.91
CA GLU A 210 -27.07 10.78 26.08
C GLU A 210 -25.66 10.15 26.07
N ARG A 211 -25.54 8.83 25.86
CA ARG A 211 -24.29 8.31 25.28
C ARG A 211 -24.21 8.92 23.88
N GLY A 212 -23.07 9.49 23.50
CA GLY A 212 -22.96 10.32 22.29
C GLY A 212 -23.55 9.70 21.02
N LEU A 213 -23.77 10.53 20.00
CA LEU A 213 -24.31 10.13 18.70
C LEU A 213 -23.49 10.73 17.53
N PRO A 214 -23.53 10.11 16.35
CA PRO A 214 -23.03 10.61 15.08
C PRO A 214 -22.72 12.10 14.93
N LEU A 215 -21.44 12.46 15.08
CA LEU A 215 -20.80 13.33 14.10
C LEU A 215 -21.05 12.77 12.68
N LEU A 216 -22.03 13.35 12.02
CA LEU A 216 -22.55 12.91 10.73
C LEU A 216 -21.83 13.73 9.62
N GLN A 217 -21.28 13.17 8.54
CA GLN A 217 -20.90 13.90 7.29
C GLN A 217 -19.69 14.85 7.15
N PRO A 218 -18.82 15.16 8.12
CA PRO A 218 -17.84 16.20 7.91
C PRO A 218 -16.67 15.83 7.00
N ARG A 219 -16.72 16.46 5.85
CA ARG A 219 -15.56 17.08 5.25
C ARG A 219 -14.77 17.84 6.32
N THR A 220 -13.46 17.59 6.39
CA THR A 220 -12.54 18.64 6.84
C THR A 220 -12.31 19.56 5.64
N LEU A 221 -12.78 20.81 5.74
CA LEU A 221 -12.54 21.90 4.80
C LEU A 221 -11.59 22.90 5.45
N GLY A 222 -10.35 22.95 4.98
CA GLY A 222 -9.31 23.79 5.55
C GLY A 222 -8.97 23.39 7.00
N ARG A 223 -9.46 24.17 7.97
CA ARG A 223 -9.30 23.90 9.42
C ARG A 223 -10.64 23.69 10.13
N VAL A 224 -11.70 23.41 9.39
CA VAL A 224 -13.07 23.27 9.90
C VAL A 224 -13.65 21.93 9.47
N LEU A 225 -14.21 21.20 10.42
CA LEU A 225 -14.88 19.92 10.27
C LEU A 225 -16.39 20.18 10.17
N TYR A 226 -17.05 19.91 9.03
CA TYR A 226 -18.44 20.32 8.72
C TYR A 226 -19.49 19.21 8.88
N PHE A 227 -19.87 18.90 10.11
CA PHE A 227 -20.68 17.73 10.41
C PHE A 227 -22.16 18.06 10.47
N GLY A 228 -23.00 17.24 9.85
CA GLY A 228 -24.32 16.95 10.37
C GLY A 228 -24.33 16.61 11.87
N VAL A 229 -25.45 16.90 12.56
CA VAL A 229 -25.82 16.33 13.87
C VAL A 229 -27.29 15.88 13.80
N PRO A 230 -27.68 14.75 14.42
CA PRO A 230 -29.09 14.39 14.55
C PRO A 230 -29.88 15.42 15.36
N GLY A 231 -30.88 16.05 14.74
CA GLY A 231 -31.86 16.88 15.43
C GLY A 231 -32.93 16.04 16.13
N ALA A 232 -33.63 16.64 17.10
CA ALA A 232 -34.67 15.96 17.91
C ALA A 232 -35.92 15.50 17.13
N ASN A 233 -35.97 15.77 15.81
CA ASN A 233 -37.00 15.34 14.86
C ASN A 233 -36.52 14.20 13.92
N GLY A 234 -35.28 13.74 14.04
CA GLY A 234 -34.67 12.71 13.18
C GLY A 234 -33.98 13.23 11.91
N ALA A 235 -34.03 14.53 11.63
CA ALA A 235 -33.30 15.13 10.51
C ALA A 235 -31.84 15.43 10.87
N THR A 236 -30.93 15.40 9.88
CA THR A 236 -29.58 15.94 10.04
C THR A 236 -29.62 17.46 9.90
N GLU A 237 -29.16 18.16 10.93
CA GLU A 237 -28.84 19.60 10.85
C GLU A 237 -27.37 19.79 10.46
N LEU A 238 -27.02 20.78 9.62
CA LEU A 238 -25.61 21.10 9.37
C LEU A 238 -24.98 21.85 10.56
N TRP A 239 -23.87 21.33 11.09
CA TRP A 239 -23.00 21.90 12.13
C TRP A 239 -21.53 22.00 11.64
N LYS A 240 -20.65 22.55 12.47
CA LYS A 240 -19.19 22.60 12.24
C LYS A 240 -18.38 22.64 13.54
N THR A 241 -17.07 22.36 13.47
CA THR A 241 -16.09 22.69 14.53
C THR A 241 -14.72 23.08 13.96
N ASP A 242 -13.98 23.91 14.69
CA ASP A 242 -12.58 24.29 14.46
C ASP A 242 -11.59 23.53 15.38
N GLY A 243 -12.09 22.54 16.15
CA GLY A 243 -11.32 21.89 17.21
C GLY A 243 -11.45 22.56 18.58
N THR A 244 -12.39 23.48 18.78
CA THR A 244 -12.67 24.14 20.07
C THR A 244 -14.15 24.02 20.46
N ALA A 245 -14.42 23.94 21.77
CA ALA A 245 -15.79 23.87 22.31
C ALA A 245 -16.72 25.01 21.84
N SER A 246 -16.11 26.16 21.53
CA SER A 246 -16.73 27.40 21.05
C SER A 246 -16.97 27.44 19.54
N GLY A 247 -16.11 26.81 18.73
CA GLY A 247 -16.30 26.67 17.30
C GLY A 247 -17.22 25.52 16.91
N THR A 248 -17.47 24.58 17.82
CA THR A 248 -18.47 23.51 17.74
C THR A 248 -19.91 24.07 17.80
N VAL A 249 -20.52 24.35 16.65
CA VAL A 249 -21.84 25.02 16.53
C VAL A 249 -22.67 24.56 15.32
N ARG A 250 -24.00 24.70 15.41
CA ARG A 250 -24.93 24.58 14.27
C ARG A 250 -24.67 25.68 13.24
N VAL A 251 -24.66 25.32 11.97
CA VAL A 251 -24.56 26.25 10.82
C VAL A 251 -25.96 26.60 10.30
N LYS A 252 -26.84 25.60 10.09
CA LYS A 252 -28.22 25.84 9.66
C LYS A 252 -29.15 24.67 9.96
N GLU A 253 -30.41 25.01 10.23
CA GLU A 253 -31.53 24.09 10.16
C GLU A 253 -31.87 23.86 8.67
N LEU A 254 -31.20 22.86 8.09
CA LEU A 254 -31.24 22.49 6.68
C LEU A 254 -31.01 20.98 6.62
N HIS A 255 -31.90 20.25 5.95
CA HIS A 255 -31.77 18.80 5.85
C HIS A 255 -30.70 18.49 4.81
N LEU A 256 -29.51 18.12 5.26
CA LEU A 256 -28.45 17.64 4.37
C LEU A 256 -29.01 16.48 3.54
N SER A 257 -28.78 16.52 2.22
CA SER A 257 -29.07 15.36 1.39
C SER A 257 -28.24 14.19 1.87
N PRO A 258 -28.74 12.96 1.78
CA PRO A 258 -28.00 11.88 2.40
C PRO A 258 -26.64 11.65 1.70
N ASP A 259 -26.66 11.70 0.40
CA ASP A 259 -25.51 11.95 -0.46
C ASP A 259 -25.09 13.43 -0.63
N ALA A 260 -25.07 14.21 0.46
CA ALA A 260 -24.45 15.53 0.41
C ALA A 260 -22.93 15.38 0.25
N THR A 261 -22.47 15.61 -0.97
CA THR A 261 -21.06 15.68 -1.37
C THR A 261 -20.54 17.08 -1.08
N PHE A 262 -19.72 17.30 -0.05
CA PHE A 262 -19.18 18.66 0.18
C PHE A 262 -18.00 18.92 -0.75
N ILE A 263 -18.26 19.58 -1.88
CA ILE A 263 -17.23 19.98 -2.85
C ILE A 263 -16.67 21.35 -2.49
N PRO A 264 -15.38 21.46 -2.11
CA PRO A 264 -14.74 22.75 -1.93
C PRO A 264 -14.70 23.53 -3.24
N ALA A 265 -14.97 24.82 -3.15
CA ALA A 265 -14.83 25.80 -4.21
C ALA A 265 -13.66 26.76 -3.91
N GLU A 266 -13.65 27.93 -4.56
CA GLU A 266 -12.75 29.02 -4.16
C GLU A 266 -13.24 29.73 -2.89
N GLY A 267 -12.28 30.10 -2.02
CA GLY A 267 -12.56 30.72 -0.71
C GLY A 267 -12.99 29.70 0.34
N GLU A 268 -13.91 30.08 1.22
CA GLU A 268 -14.52 29.19 2.23
C GLU A 268 -15.82 28.53 1.74
N THR A 269 -16.19 28.75 0.47
CA THR A 269 -17.42 28.20 -0.12
C THR A 269 -17.27 26.72 -0.46
N PHE A 270 -18.32 25.94 -0.18
CA PHE A 270 -18.49 24.58 -0.66
C PHE A 270 -19.91 24.37 -1.20
N TYR A 271 -20.04 23.44 -2.15
CA TYR A 271 -21.31 22.99 -2.72
C TYR A 271 -21.68 21.63 -2.14
N PHE A 272 -22.98 21.38 -2.00
CA PHE A 272 -23.55 20.14 -1.48
C PHE A 272 -25.05 20.10 -1.81
N GLN A 273 -25.66 18.93 -1.73
CA GLN A 273 -27.08 18.71 -1.97
C GLN A 273 -27.84 18.80 -0.64
N ALA A 274 -29.04 19.39 -0.65
CA ALA A 274 -29.89 19.50 0.54
C ALA A 274 -31.34 19.87 0.19
N SER A 275 -32.22 19.78 1.19
CA SER A 275 -33.59 20.31 1.12
C SER A 275 -33.92 21.19 2.33
N ASP A 276 -34.77 22.19 2.13
CA ASP A 276 -35.35 23.05 3.16
C ASP A 276 -36.75 22.58 3.63
N GLY A 277 -37.22 21.43 3.11
CA GLY A 277 -38.57 20.92 3.32
C GLY A 277 -39.67 21.63 2.51
N GLY A 278 -39.32 22.67 1.74
CA GLY A 278 -40.21 23.33 0.77
C GLY A 278 -39.94 22.93 -0.68
N HIS A 279 -38.71 22.49 -0.97
CA HIS A 279 -38.23 22.07 -2.29
C HIS A 279 -37.64 20.65 -2.26
N GLY A 280 -37.31 20.11 -3.44
CA GLY A 280 -36.56 18.87 -3.61
C GLY A 280 -35.10 18.93 -3.12
N GLU A 281 -34.33 17.90 -3.47
CA GLU A 281 -32.89 17.86 -3.22
C GLU A 281 -32.13 18.64 -4.30
N GLU A 282 -31.93 19.92 -4.02
CA GLU A 282 -31.38 20.91 -4.95
C GLU A 282 -29.89 21.17 -4.71
N LEU A 283 -29.28 21.99 -5.58
CA LEU A 283 -27.89 22.40 -5.43
C LEU A 283 -27.81 23.51 -4.39
N TRP A 284 -27.21 23.23 -3.23
CA TRP A 284 -26.91 24.23 -2.21
C TRP A 284 -25.43 24.61 -2.21
N LYS A 285 -25.15 25.78 -1.64
CA LYS A 285 -23.80 26.21 -1.27
C LYS A 285 -23.79 26.77 0.14
N SER A 286 -22.63 26.78 0.77
CA SER A 286 -22.40 27.39 2.08
C SER A 286 -20.97 27.92 2.18
N ASP A 287 -20.79 29.00 2.93
CA ASP A 287 -19.49 29.50 3.43
C ASP A 287 -19.24 29.08 4.90
N GLY A 288 -20.04 28.13 5.40
CA GLY A 288 -20.09 27.74 6.80
C GLY A 288 -20.84 28.70 7.72
N THR A 289 -21.58 29.67 7.19
CA THR A 289 -22.50 30.53 7.96
C THR A 289 -23.96 30.28 7.57
N GLU A 290 -24.89 30.51 8.50
CA GLU A 290 -26.34 30.35 8.25
C GLU A 290 -26.85 31.20 7.06
N ALA A 291 -26.24 32.38 6.88
CA ALA A 291 -26.59 33.37 5.86
C ALA A 291 -26.00 33.06 4.49
N GLY A 292 -24.76 32.55 4.42
CA GLY A 292 -24.15 32.09 3.16
C GLY A 292 -24.64 30.70 2.72
N THR A 293 -25.32 29.96 3.61
CA THR A 293 -25.95 28.67 3.32
C THR A 293 -27.25 28.85 2.55
N VAL A 294 -27.23 28.74 1.22
CA VAL A 294 -28.37 29.02 0.32
C VAL A 294 -28.46 28.03 -0.84
N MET A 295 -29.67 27.79 -1.33
CA MET A 295 -29.90 27.14 -2.60
C MET A 295 -29.30 27.99 -3.72
N VAL A 296 -28.61 27.34 -4.66
CA VAL A 296 -28.00 27.98 -5.85
C VAL A 296 -29.03 28.13 -6.96
N LYS A 297 -29.87 27.09 -7.15
CA LYS A 297 -30.94 27.04 -8.14
C LYS A 297 -31.91 25.90 -7.81
N ASP A 298 -33.20 26.16 -8.01
CA ASP A 298 -34.22 25.14 -8.21
C ASP A 298 -34.09 24.63 -9.67
N LEU A 299 -33.41 23.49 -9.83
CA LEU A 299 -33.06 22.87 -11.10
C LEU A 299 -34.21 22.02 -11.65
N ARG A 300 -35.01 21.38 -10.78
CA ARG A 300 -36.21 20.60 -11.14
C ARG A 300 -37.41 21.10 -10.33
N PRO A 301 -38.15 22.11 -10.82
CA PRO A 301 -39.17 22.83 -10.04
C PRO A 301 -40.21 21.96 -9.32
N GLY A 302 -40.10 21.86 -8.00
CA GLY A 302 -41.09 21.21 -7.14
C GLY A 302 -40.50 20.54 -5.89
N LEU A 303 -41.07 19.38 -5.55
CA LEU A 303 -40.59 18.51 -4.47
C LEU A 303 -39.72 17.34 -4.98
N GLU A 304 -39.40 17.34 -6.28
CA GLU A 304 -38.53 16.35 -6.94
C GLU A 304 -37.14 16.98 -7.13
N GLY A 305 -36.05 16.29 -6.75
CA GLY A 305 -34.71 16.88 -6.84
C GLY A 305 -34.18 17.03 -8.28
N ALA A 306 -33.55 18.19 -8.54
CA ALA A 306 -32.65 18.74 -9.58
C ALA A 306 -32.13 17.92 -10.80
N GLY A 307 -32.34 16.62 -10.82
CA GLY A 307 -31.38 15.87 -10.02
C GLY A 307 -29.89 16.14 -10.31
N ILE A 308 -29.13 16.61 -9.32
CA ILE A 308 -27.67 16.69 -9.40
C ILE A 308 -27.05 15.29 -9.38
N ARG A 309 -26.24 14.96 -10.39
CA ARG A 309 -25.20 13.96 -10.18
C ARG A 309 -23.85 14.47 -10.58
N GLU A 310 -22.91 14.02 -9.78
CA GLU A 310 -21.51 14.19 -9.94
C GLU A 310 -21.07 15.67 -9.96
N MET A 311 -20.20 16.07 -9.03
CA MET A 311 -19.75 17.45 -8.85
C MET A 311 -18.21 17.53 -8.78
N LEU A 312 -17.58 18.25 -9.71
CA LEU A 312 -16.14 18.57 -9.63
C LEU A 312 -15.94 20.08 -9.79
N TRP A 313 -15.16 20.65 -8.88
CA TRP A 313 -14.58 21.97 -9.08
C TRP A 313 -13.40 21.88 -10.07
N VAL A 314 -13.53 22.48 -11.25
CA VAL A 314 -12.43 22.64 -12.22
C VAL A 314 -12.32 24.11 -12.62
N ASN A 315 -11.12 24.68 -12.46
CA ASN A 315 -10.75 25.98 -13.03
C ASN A 315 -11.79 27.11 -12.79
N GLY A 316 -12.23 27.26 -11.54
CA GLY A 316 -13.18 28.30 -11.12
C GLY A 316 -14.66 27.99 -11.41
N GLN A 317 -15.01 26.78 -11.85
CA GLN A 317 -16.39 26.36 -12.11
C GLN A 317 -16.70 25.04 -11.41
N LEU A 318 -17.87 24.96 -10.78
CA LEU A 318 -18.47 23.71 -10.38
C LEU A 318 -19.06 23.10 -11.64
N PHE A 319 -18.38 22.14 -12.23
CA PHE A 319 -19.06 21.25 -13.16
C PHE A 319 -19.92 20.32 -12.32
N LEU A 320 -21.20 20.21 -12.67
CA LEU A 320 -22.11 19.21 -12.15
C LEU A 320 -22.66 18.37 -13.31
N GLN A 321 -23.87 17.87 -13.16
CA GLN A 321 -24.74 17.29 -14.17
C GLN A 321 -26.13 17.42 -13.53
N ALA A 322 -27.11 17.91 -14.26
CA ALA A 322 -28.45 18.17 -13.72
C ALA A 322 -29.50 17.81 -14.78
N ASP A 323 -30.74 17.63 -14.36
CA ASP A 323 -31.87 17.33 -15.23
C ASP A 323 -32.95 18.37 -14.96
N ASP A 324 -33.30 19.11 -16.02
CA ASP A 324 -34.35 20.14 -15.99
C ASP A 324 -35.76 19.54 -16.13
N GLY A 325 -35.88 18.21 -16.08
CA GLY A 325 -37.12 17.45 -16.29
C GLY A 325 -37.53 17.35 -17.76
N THR A 326 -36.69 17.81 -18.69
CA THR A 326 -37.01 17.85 -20.14
C THR A 326 -35.91 17.31 -21.04
N SER A 327 -34.66 17.42 -20.61
CA SER A 327 -33.47 17.13 -21.41
C SER A 327 -32.76 15.85 -20.97
N GLY A 328 -33.31 15.17 -19.94
CA GLY A 328 -32.58 14.13 -19.22
C GLY A 328 -31.28 14.69 -18.67
N ALA A 329 -30.29 13.82 -18.61
CA ALA A 329 -29.08 14.07 -17.86
C ALA A 329 -27.85 14.38 -18.71
N GLU A 330 -27.27 15.55 -18.45
CA GLU A 330 -26.35 16.23 -19.36
C GLU A 330 -25.21 16.93 -18.64
N LEU A 331 -24.15 17.37 -19.35
CA LEU A 331 -23.15 18.18 -18.67
C LEU A 331 -23.76 19.51 -18.22
N TRP A 332 -23.73 19.81 -16.93
CA TRP A 332 -24.04 21.12 -16.38
C TRP A 332 -22.83 21.75 -15.70
N LYS A 333 -22.88 23.07 -15.53
CA LYS A 333 -21.94 23.82 -14.71
C LYS A 333 -22.67 24.85 -13.85
N SER A 334 -21.99 25.35 -12.83
CA SER A 334 -22.40 26.45 -11.97
C SER A 334 -21.19 27.30 -11.57
N ASP A 335 -21.41 28.59 -11.43
CA ASP A 335 -20.51 29.56 -10.77
C ASP A 335 -20.98 29.89 -9.34
N GLY A 336 -21.98 29.15 -8.83
CA GLY A 336 -22.66 29.44 -7.57
C GLY A 336 -23.79 30.47 -7.68
N THR A 337 -24.24 30.82 -8.88
CA THR A 337 -25.43 31.63 -9.12
C THR A 337 -26.48 30.90 -9.95
N GLU A 338 -27.75 31.23 -9.77
CA GLU A 338 -28.87 30.69 -10.54
C GLU A 338 -28.71 30.91 -12.06
N ALA A 339 -28.11 32.04 -12.45
CA ALA A 339 -27.91 32.44 -13.83
C ALA A 339 -26.70 31.74 -14.49
N GLY A 340 -25.62 31.51 -13.74
CA GLY A 340 -24.46 30.74 -14.20
C GLY A 340 -24.64 29.23 -14.10
N THR A 341 -25.71 28.76 -13.45
CA THR A 341 -26.07 27.34 -13.36
C THR A 341 -26.85 26.90 -14.62
N VAL A 342 -26.14 26.29 -15.57
CA VAL A 342 -26.63 26.00 -16.94
C VAL A 342 -26.09 24.68 -17.50
N ARG A 343 -26.85 24.06 -18.41
CA ARG A 343 -26.36 22.99 -19.29
C ARG A 343 -25.22 23.52 -20.17
N VAL A 344 -24.10 22.80 -20.21
CA VAL A 344 -22.92 23.13 -21.01
C VAL A 344 -23.05 22.61 -22.43
N LYS A 345 -23.64 21.42 -22.59
CA LYS A 345 -23.96 20.80 -23.87
C LYS A 345 -25.05 19.77 -23.69
N ASP A 346 -25.79 19.56 -24.77
CA ASP A 346 -26.75 18.49 -25.00
C ASP A 346 -26.02 17.46 -25.89
N VAL A 347 -25.33 16.47 -25.28
CA VAL A 347 -24.44 15.56 -26.02
C VAL A 347 -25.20 14.37 -26.64
N PHE A 348 -26.41 14.04 -26.15
CA PHE A 348 -27.35 13.08 -26.73
C PHE A 348 -28.77 13.67 -26.68
N PRO A 349 -29.22 14.30 -27.78
CA PRO A 349 -30.48 15.05 -27.81
C PRO A 349 -31.74 14.22 -27.51
N GLY A 350 -32.32 14.46 -26.33
CA GLY A 350 -33.64 13.97 -25.92
C GLY A 350 -33.71 13.63 -24.43
N ALA A 351 -34.89 13.23 -23.94
CA ALA A 351 -35.13 12.94 -22.52
C ALA A 351 -34.36 11.73 -21.93
N ALA A 352 -33.45 11.11 -22.69
CA ALA A 352 -32.42 10.24 -22.14
C ALA A 352 -31.30 11.08 -21.47
N GLY A 353 -30.86 12.15 -22.15
CA GLY A 353 -29.60 12.86 -21.91
C GLY A 353 -28.39 12.12 -22.49
N SER A 354 -27.23 12.77 -22.54
CA SER A 354 -25.91 12.21 -22.94
C SER A 354 -25.25 11.32 -21.96
N LEU A 355 -25.92 11.14 -20.84
CA LEU A 355 -25.53 10.15 -19.89
C LEU A 355 -24.11 10.28 -19.30
N PRO A 356 -23.56 11.50 -19.06
CA PRO A 356 -22.23 11.71 -18.48
C PRO A 356 -21.93 10.72 -17.34
N MET A 357 -20.77 10.01 -17.28
CA MET A 357 -20.30 9.09 -16.18
C MET A 357 -18.83 8.83 -16.21
N GLY A 358 -18.27 8.64 -14.97
CA GLY A 358 -15.89 9.40 -13.60
C GLY A 358 -14.91 10.62 -13.86
N PHE A 359 -14.90 11.68 -13.06
CA PHE A 359 -14.84 13.01 -13.69
C PHE A 359 -13.76 13.96 -13.18
N ARG A 360 -13.11 14.68 -14.09
CA ARG A 360 -11.66 14.80 -13.91
C ARG A 360 -11.05 16.10 -14.46
N ALA A 361 -10.18 16.73 -13.67
CA ALA A 361 -9.42 17.95 -13.99
C ALA A 361 -8.06 17.64 -14.61
N LEU A 362 -7.92 17.68 -15.94
CA LEU A 362 -6.65 17.54 -16.66
C LEU A 362 -6.26 18.89 -17.25
N ASN A 363 -5.08 19.40 -16.89
CA ASN A 363 -4.49 20.58 -17.52
C ASN A 363 -5.46 21.79 -17.56
N GLY A 364 -6.22 21.97 -16.47
CA GLY A 364 -7.23 23.03 -16.30
C GLY A 364 -8.55 22.79 -17.03
N GLN A 365 -8.67 21.75 -17.85
CA GLN A 365 -9.92 21.34 -18.47
C GLN A 365 -10.61 20.27 -17.63
N LEU A 366 -11.95 20.28 -17.65
CA LEU A 366 -12.69 19.05 -17.46
C LEU A 366 -12.33 18.13 -18.63
N VAL A 367 -12.06 16.87 -18.36
CA VAL A 367 -11.75 15.86 -19.37
C VAL A 367 -12.70 14.68 -19.16
N PHE A 368 -13.39 14.17 -20.21
CA PHE A 368 -14.60 13.36 -19.99
C PHE A 368 -15.30 12.46 -21.10
N LYS A 369 -15.73 11.17 -20.80
CA LYS A 369 -16.62 9.98 -21.32
C LYS A 369 -18.21 9.85 -21.13
N ALA A 370 -19.09 9.56 -22.14
CA ALA A 370 -20.57 9.22 -22.11
C ALA A 370 -21.51 9.49 -23.35
N ASP A 371 -22.00 8.44 -24.00
CA ASP A 371 -23.05 8.40 -25.03
C ASP A 371 -23.25 9.61 -25.98
N ASP A 372 -22.74 9.46 -27.20
CA ASP A 372 -22.94 10.42 -28.30
C ASP A 372 -24.23 10.04 -28.99
N ALA A 373 -24.68 10.90 -29.90
CA ALA A 373 -25.87 10.69 -30.73
C ALA A 373 -25.87 9.39 -31.60
N ALA A 374 -24.95 8.44 -31.38
CA ALA A 374 -24.99 7.07 -31.91
C ALA A 374 -25.00 5.96 -30.82
N GLY A 375 -25.19 6.27 -29.54
CA GLY A 375 -25.06 5.30 -28.43
C GLY A 375 -23.62 4.80 -28.28
N ARG A 376 -22.66 5.66 -28.64
CA ARG A 376 -21.22 5.35 -28.62
C ARG A 376 -20.48 6.34 -27.75
N THR A 377 -19.21 6.05 -27.48
CA THR A 377 -18.53 6.58 -26.30
C THR A 377 -17.04 6.51 -26.38
N GLU A 378 -16.49 7.70 -26.05
CA GLU A 378 -15.23 8.38 -26.40
C GLU A 378 -14.78 9.73 -25.41
N LEU A 379 -13.73 9.99 -24.55
CA LEU A 379 -13.22 11.36 -24.04
C LEU A 379 -13.59 12.54 -24.97
N TRP A 380 -14.58 13.32 -24.59
CA TRP A 380 -14.50 14.72 -24.86
C TRP A 380 -13.53 15.26 -23.81
N LYS A 381 -13.32 16.55 -23.90
CA LYS A 381 -12.92 17.42 -22.80
C LYS A 381 -13.83 18.62 -22.88
N SER A 382 -13.98 19.36 -21.79
CA SER A 382 -14.73 20.61 -21.77
C SER A 382 -13.97 21.66 -20.98
N ASP A 383 -14.08 22.89 -21.46
CA ASP A 383 -13.67 24.13 -20.80
C ASP A 383 -14.87 24.84 -20.14
N GLY A 384 -16.03 24.18 -20.05
CA GLY A 384 -17.28 24.79 -19.62
C GLY A 384 -18.08 25.40 -20.77
N THR A 385 -17.73 25.12 -22.03
CA THR A 385 -18.47 25.56 -23.21
C THR A 385 -18.92 24.40 -24.10
N GLU A 386 -19.99 24.61 -24.86
CA GLU A 386 -20.51 23.65 -25.84
C GLU A 386 -19.49 23.36 -26.96
N ALA A 387 -18.70 24.37 -27.33
CA ALA A 387 -17.72 24.30 -28.42
C ALA A 387 -16.37 23.71 -27.98
N GLY A 388 -15.97 23.92 -26.73
CA GLY A 388 -14.82 23.27 -26.11
C GLY A 388 -15.12 21.85 -25.63
N THR A 389 -16.41 21.50 -25.48
CA THR A 389 -16.89 20.13 -25.36
C THR A 389 -16.70 19.39 -26.68
N VAL A 390 -15.53 18.74 -26.86
CA VAL A 390 -15.12 18.02 -28.10
C VAL A 390 -14.31 16.74 -27.87
N LYS A 391 -14.44 15.79 -28.81
CA LYS A 391 -13.64 14.56 -28.96
C LYS A 391 -12.13 14.81 -28.80
N VAL A 392 -11.48 14.12 -27.86
CA VAL A 392 -10.03 14.19 -27.64
C VAL A 392 -9.29 13.36 -28.68
N ARG A 393 -9.82 12.19 -29.07
CA ARG A 393 -9.40 11.47 -30.28
C ARG A 393 -10.49 10.50 -30.72
N ALA A 394 -10.92 10.53 -31.98
CA ALA A 394 -12.17 9.88 -32.42
C ALA A 394 -11.99 8.50 -33.09
N ASP A 395 -10.76 7.97 -33.17
CA ASP A 395 -10.41 6.87 -34.09
C ASP A 395 -9.79 5.62 -33.44
N LEU A 396 -9.48 5.63 -32.13
CA LEU A 396 -8.95 4.41 -31.50
C LEU A 396 -10.11 3.42 -31.41
N PRO A 397 -9.89 2.15 -31.74
CA PRO A 397 -11.00 1.23 -31.85
C PRO A 397 -11.62 0.92 -30.47
N GLY A 398 -12.71 0.16 -30.45
CA GLY A 398 -13.35 -0.30 -29.22
C GLY A 398 -14.38 0.67 -28.62
N PRO A 399 -15.66 0.27 -28.48
CA PRO A 399 -16.59 0.84 -27.51
C PRO A 399 -16.07 0.84 -26.10
N LEU A 400 -15.50 1.95 -25.63
CA LEU A 400 -14.89 1.89 -24.31
C LEU A 400 -15.86 1.60 -23.18
N ASP A 401 -15.73 0.35 -22.76
CA ASP A 401 -16.17 -0.20 -21.51
C ASP A 401 -15.74 0.66 -20.36
N ARG A 402 -16.51 0.45 -19.34
CA ARG A 402 -17.31 1.46 -18.75
C ARG A 402 -17.01 1.33 -17.28
N SER A 403 -16.82 0.17 -16.62
CA SER A 403 -16.60 0.09 -15.15
C SER A 403 -15.30 0.71 -14.64
N THR A 404 -15.11 2.00 -14.85
CA THR A 404 -13.87 2.72 -14.87
C THR A 404 -13.66 3.76 -13.77
N ASP A 405 -12.46 3.77 -13.19
CA ASP A 405 -11.83 4.93 -12.54
C ASP A 405 -10.31 4.82 -12.53
N HIS A 406 -9.62 5.80 -13.09
CA HIS A 406 -8.18 5.94 -13.21
C HIS A 406 -7.85 7.29 -12.54
N ARG A 407 -6.83 7.93 -13.07
CA ARG A 407 -5.67 8.41 -12.43
C ARG A 407 -5.21 9.38 -13.56
N VAL A 408 -5.25 10.70 -13.32
CA VAL A 408 -4.32 11.66 -13.99
C VAL A 408 -3.23 11.89 -13.02
N ILE A 409 -2.08 11.96 -13.64
CA ILE A 409 -0.87 11.58 -13.02
C ILE A 409 0.18 12.40 -13.82
N ASN A 410 0.79 13.38 -13.14
CA ASN A 410 1.69 14.42 -13.69
C ASN A 410 1.08 15.29 -14.79
N GLY A 411 -0.19 15.68 -14.64
CA GLY A 411 -0.91 16.43 -15.69
C GLY A 411 -1.03 15.63 -17.00
N THR A 412 -0.87 14.31 -16.91
CA THR A 412 -1.03 13.37 -18.00
C THR A 412 -2.11 12.37 -17.62
N LEU A 413 -2.91 12.02 -18.61
CA LEU A 413 -4.13 11.24 -18.54
C LEU A 413 -3.82 9.78 -18.86
N PHE A 414 -3.91 8.87 -17.90
CA PHE A 414 -3.27 7.56 -18.00
C PHE A 414 -4.28 6.47 -18.00
N PHE A 415 -4.10 5.45 -18.84
CA PHE A 415 -5.26 4.62 -19.04
C PHE A 415 -5.18 3.29 -19.75
N ARG A 416 -6.05 2.40 -19.27
CA ARG A 416 -6.57 1.09 -19.68
C ARG A 416 -7.50 1.13 -20.97
N ALA A 417 -7.50 0.20 -21.98
CA ALA A 417 -8.47 0.00 -23.14
C ALA A 417 -8.43 -1.31 -24.03
N ALA A 418 -9.32 -1.36 -25.05
CA ALA A 418 -9.81 -2.50 -25.85
C ALA A 418 -8.82 -3.31 -26.69
N ASP A 419 -7.63 -3.45 -26.19
CA ASP A 419 -6.68 -4.35 -26.75
C ASP A 419 -5.78 -4.96 -25.66
N GLN A 420 -6.15 -4.81 -24.37
CA GLN A 420 -5.40 -5.32 -23.21
C GLN A 420 -4.58 -4.33 -22.37
N GLN A 421 -4.35 -3.08 -22.73
CA GLN A 421 -3.27 -2.32 -22.07
C GLN A 421 -3.45 -0.81 -21.96
N LEU A 422 -2.44 0.02 -22.25
CA LEU A 422 -2.52 1.44 -21.92
C LEU A 422 -1.91 2.43 -22.99
N TRP A 423 -2.53 3.61 -23.34
CA TRP A 423 -2.06 4.87 -24.09
C TRP A 423 -2.10 6.00 -23.00
N LYS A 424 -1.57 7.23 -23.23
CA LYS A 424 -1.98 8.45 -22.43
C LYS A 424 -2.96 9.32 -23.17
N SER A 425 -3.36 10.42 -22.55
CA SER A 425 -3.62 11.70 -23.20
C SER A 425 -2.84 12.75 -22.43
N ASP A 426 -2.44 13.83 -23.07
CA ASP A 426 -2.23 15.14 -22.42
C ASP A 426 -3.52 15.99 -22.46
N GLY A 427 -4.62 15.40 -22.95
CA GLY A 427 -5.86 16.07 -23.31
C GLY A 427 -5.96 16.33 -24.82
N THR A 428 -5.05 15.80 -25.62
CA THR A 428 -5.03 15.93 -27.08
C THR A 428 -5.02 14.59 -27.80
N THR A 429 -5.32 14.66 -29.10
CA THR A 429 -5.19 13.58 -30.06
C THR A 429 -3.76 13.06 -30.17
N ALA A 430 -2.78 13.96 -30.19
CA ALA A 430 -1.38 13.63 -30.45
C ALA A 430 -0.64 13.11 -29.22
N GLY A 431 -1.01 13.59 -28.03
CA GLY A 431 -0.62 13.00 -26.76
C GLY A 431 -1.44 11.77 -26.40
N THR A 432 -2.34 11.28 -27.26
CA THR A 432 -2.93 9.95 -27.12
C THR A 432 -2.25 8.97 -28.07
N VAL A 433 -1.37 8.13 -27.50
CA VAL A 433 -0.35 7.26 -28.18
C VAL A 433 -0.10 5.91 -27.40
N ARG A 434 0.02 4.72 -28.05
CA ARG A 434 -0.29 3.29 -27.64
C ARG A 434 0.89 2.37 -27.22
N VAL A 435 0.96 1.78 -26.02
CA VAL A 435 2.18 2.14 -25.27
C VAL A 435 3.43 1.17 -25.12
N LYS A 436 3.40 -0.16 -25.43
CA LYS A 436 4.47 -1.11 -25.95
C LYS A 436 3.85 -2.53 -26.16
N ALA A 437 4.54 -3.58 -26.65
CA ALA A 437 3.97 -4.90 -27.07
C ALA A 437 4.54 -6.14 -26.32
N LEU A 438 3.70 -7.10 -25.90
CA LEU A 438 3.91 -7.95 -24.72
C LEU A 438 3.28 -9.37 -24.81
N PRO A 439 3.44 -10.14 -23.71
CA PRO A 439 2.41 -10.72 -22.81
C PRO A 439 1.08 -9.97 -22.46
N LEU A 440 -0.15 -10.53 -22.50
CA LEU A 440 -1.34 -10.16 -21.68
C LEU A 440 -2.35 -11.35 -21.44
N GLY A 441 -2.80 -11.66 -20.18
CA GLY A 441 -3.68 -12.79 -19.72
C GLY A 441 -4.42 -12.64 -18.32
N PRO A 442 -5.06 -13.69 -17.71
CA PRO A 442 -5.95 -13.91 -16.48
C PRO A 442 -6.66 -12.95 -15.44
N ALA A 443 -6.34 -12.99 -14.12
CA ALA A 443 -7.15 -12.38 -13.00
C ALA A 443 -6.35 -12.23 -11.66
N ALA A 444 -6.46 -11.23 -10.74
CA ALA A 444 -7.32 -10.04 -10.54
C ALA A 444 -6.64 -8.95 -9.64
N ALA A 445 -7.24 -7.75 -9.48
CA ALA A 445 -6.52 -6.46 -9.36
C ALA A 445 -6.28 -5.68 -8.05
N ASP A 446 -5.09 -5.05 -7.95
CA ASP A 446 -4.81 -3.71 -7.37
C ASP A 446 -3.43 -3.05 -7.85
N TYR A 447 -3.24 -1.71 -7.80
CA TYR A 447 -1.96 -0.98 -8.12
C TYR A 447 -1.54 0.05 -7.04
N THR A 448 -0.80 1.18 -7.28
CA THR A 448 -0.48 2.21 -6.23
C THR A 448 0.28 3.49 -6.60
N GLU A 449 0.52 4.37 -5.58
CA GLU A 449 1.44 5.54 -5.44
C GLU A 449 2.74 5.36 -4.67
N LEU A 450 3.94 5.71 -5.25
CA LEU A 450 5.29 6.20 -4.79
C LEU A 450 5.94 7.13 -5.89
N ASN A 451 6.08 8.45 -5.69
CA ASN A 451 6.99 9.38 -6.44
C ASN A 451 6.98 9.41 -7.98
N GLY A 452 5.83 9.68 -8.58
CA GLY A 452 5.67 9.89 -10.02
C GLY A 452 6.22 8.82 -10.98
N THR A 453 6.15 7.56 -10.56
CA THR A 453 6.88 6.41 -11.11
C THR A 453 6.11 5.16 -10.66
N VAL A 454 5.59 4.28 -11.54
CA VAL A 454 4.36 3.35 -11.32
C VAL A 454 4.45 0.44 -10.58
N LEU A 455 3.49 -0.32 -10.02
CA LEU A 455 3.55 -1.27 -8.95
C LEU A 455 2.14 -1.81 -9.09
N PHE A 456 2.00 -2.98 -9.70
CA PHE A 456 0.73 -3.57 -10.13
C PHE A 456 0.81 -5.07 -10.31
N THR A 457 -0.37 -5.68 -10.13
CA THR A 457 -0.64 -7.09 -10.39
C THR A 457 -0.76 -7.33 -11.86
N VAL A 458 -0.54 -8.60 -12.19
CA VAL A 458 -0.44 -9.42 -13.42
C VAL A 458 -0.54 -10.89 -12.78
N SER A 459 -0.67 -12.03 -13.50
CA SER A 459 -0.65 -13.40 -12.90
C SER A 459 -0.20 -14.66 -13.72
N ALA A 460 1.09 -15.00 -13.90
CA ALA A 460 1.70 -15.87 -14.96
C ALA A 460 1.37 -17.36 -15.10
N GLY A 461 0.09 -17.72 -15.01
CA GLY A 461 -0.49 -18.76 -15.86
C GLY A 461 -1.57 -18.20 -16.79
N GLN A 462 -1.88 -18.96 -17.85
CA GLN A 462 -3.22 -18.93 -18.46
C GLN A 462 -4.22 -19.83 -17.68
N GLU A 463 -3.73 -20.73 -16.81
CA GLU A 463 -4.56 -21.71 -16.08
C GLU A 463 -4.56 -21.55 -14.53
N ALA A 464 -3.71 -20.69 -13.96
CA ALA A 464 -3.74 -20.34 -12.54
C ALA A 464 -3.31 -18.88 -12.32
N PRO A 465 -3.98 -18.12 -11.42
CA PRO A 465 -3.54 -16.78 -11.04
C PRO A 465 -2.41 -16.89 -10.02
N GLN A 466 -1.24 -17.15 -10.57
CA GLN A 466 0.06 -17.11 -9.92
C GLN A 466 0.50 -15.65 -9.81
N LEU A 467 0.88 -15.07 -8.66
CA LEU A 467 1.18 -13.63 -8.40
C LEU A 467 2.79 -13.26 -7.99
N GLN A 468 3.94 -12.56 -8.58
CA GLN A 468 4.47 -11.42 -9.63
C GLN A 468 3.52 -10.11 -10.16
N LEU A 469 4.69 -9.31 -10.31
CA LEU A 469 5.23 -7.94 -10.02
C LEU A 469 5.78 -6.96 -11.12
N TRP A 470 4.99 -5.99 -11.63
CA TRP A 470 5.27 -5.22 -12.88
C TRP A 470 5.32 -3.61 -12.67
N LYS A 471 5.91 -2.71 -13.57
CA LYS A 471 6.39 -1.27 -13.37
C LYS A 471 6.88 -0.31 -14.54
N SER A 472 6.45 0.97 -14.66
CA SER A 472 6.82 2.09 -15.62
C SER A 472 7.31 3.43 -15.02
N ASP A 473 7.69 4.38 -15.90
CA ASP A 473 7.06 5.69 -15.93
C ASP A 473 6.28 6.11 -17.18
N GLY A 474 6.56 5.61 -18.38
CA GLY A 474 5.92 6.12 -19.60
C GLY A 474 6.77 6.68 -20.74
N THR A 475 8.07 6.46 -20.71
CA THR A 475 8.94 6.47 -21.93
C THR A 475 8.74 5.17 -22.75
N GLU A 476 9.55 4.69 -23.72
CA GLU A 476 9.49 3.20 -24.05
C GLU A 476 10.35 2.33 -23.12
N ALA A 477 10.92 3.02 -22.15
CA ALA A 477 12.15 2.68 -21.48
C ALA A 477 11.98 2.59 -19.95
N GLY A 478 10.82 3.08 -19.48
CA GLY A 478 10.43 3.41 -18.12
C GLY A 478 10.48 2.32 -17.05
N THR A 479 11.19 1.20 -17.19
CA THR A 479 10.58 -0.07 -16.81
C THR A 479 11.58 -1.24 -16.68
N ALA A 480 11.44 -2.19 -15.73
CA ALA A 480 12.44 -3.27 -15.45
C ALA A 480 11.92 -4.40 -14.47
N LEU A 481 12.36 -5.70 -14.43
CA LEU A 481 11.78 -6.83 -13.58
C LEU A 481 12.59 -7.41 -12.39
N VAL A 482 11.91 -8.16 -11.51
CA VAL A 482 12.06 -8.32 -10.07
C VAL A 482 11.50 -9.61 -9.42
N LYS A 483 12.41 -10.47 -8.95
CA LYS A 483 12.29 -11.91 -8.64
C LYS A 483 11.55 -12.75 -9.72
N ASP A 484 11.71 -14.07 -9.61
CA ASP A 484 11.60 -15.16 -10.62
C ASP A 484 10.69 -16.42 -10.26
N PHE A 485 10.25 -16.71 -9.01
CA PHE A 485 9.72 -18.05 -8.59
C PHE A 485 8.42 -18.48 -9.21
N THR A 486 8.56 -19.58 -9.90
CA THR A 486 7.56 -20.64 -9.93
C THR A 486 8.06 -21.86 -9.14
N SER A 487 8.95 -21.63 -8.16
CA SER A 487 9.59 -22.64 -7.30
C SER A 487 9.36 -22.41 -5.80
N PRO A 488 9.09 -23.46 -4.99
CA PRO A 488 8.82 -24.82 -5.41
C PRO A 488 7.36 -24.94 -5.90
N PRO A 489 7.03 -25.87 -6.81
CA PRO A 489 6.00 -25.58 -7.82
C PRO A 489 4.53 -25.80 -7.43
N GLU A 490 4.16 -25.86 -6.16
CA GLU A 490 2.83 -26.36 -5.72
C GLU A 490 2.07 -25.54 -4.65
N THR A 491 2.56 -24.36 -4.21
CA THR A 491 1.76 -23.42 -3.37
C THR A 491 1.44 -22.12 -4.12
N PRO A 492 0.22 -21.57 -3.98
CA PRO A 492 -0.20 -20.41 -4.77
C PRO A 492 0.34 -19.11 -4.14
N SER A 493 1.36 -18.51 -4.75
CA SER A 493 1.75 -17.14 -4.39
C SER A 493 0.58 -16.23 -4.67
N HIS A 494 0.19 -15.45 -3.66
CA HIS A 494 -0.96 -14.57 -3.77
C HIS A 494 -0.77 -13.08 -3.42
N PRO A 495 0.37 -12.41 -3.73
CA PRO A 495 0.80 -11.06 -3.29
C PRO A 495 -0.22 -9.90 -3.01
N ARG A 496 -1.25 -10.05 -2.17
CA ARG A 496 -2.51 -9.25 -2.14
C ARG A 496 -2.58 -8.00 -1.27
N TYR A 497 -3.55 -7.14 -1.62
CA TYR A 497 -3.92 -5.85 -1.00
C TYR A 497 -2.82 -4.75 -0.99
N LEU A 498 -3.20 -3.48 -1.11
CA LEU A 498 -2.27 -2.46 -1.61
C LEU A 498 -2.64 -0.99 -1.22
N THR A 499 -2.03 -0.38 -0.20
CA THR A 499 -2.40 1.01 0.28
C THR A 499 -1.13 1.94 0.24
N GLU A 500 -0.91 3.11 0.88
CA GLU A 500 0.15 4.08 0.39
C GLU A 500 1.47 4.43 1.20
N VAL A 501 1.81 3.95 2.42
CA VAL A 501 2.97 4.33 3.35
C VAL A 501 4.26 5.00 2.88
N ASN A 502 4.85 5.67 3.87
CA ASN A 502 6.02 6.54 4.11
C ASN A 502 7.29 6.42 3.27
N GLY A 503 7.39 5.47 2.36
CA GLY A 503 8.57 5.32 1.53
C GLY A 503 8.86 3.87 1.23
N THR A 504 7.87 2.98 1.16
CA THR A 504 7.94 1.54 0.81
C THR A 504 6.56 0.91 0.69
N VAL A 505 6.44 -0.38 0.39
CA VAL A 505 5.23 -0.99 -0.18
C VAL A 505 4.84 -2.39 0.20
N PHE A 506 3.53 -2.67 0.24
CA PHE A 506 3.00 -3.73 1.07
C PHE A 506 1.76 -4.41 0.50
N PHE A 507 1.78 -5.73 0.61
CA PHE A 507 0.88 -6.72 0.01
C PHE A 507 0.95 -8.11 0.68
N GLN A 508 0.37 -9.24 0.21
CA GLN A 508 0.44 -10.58 0.85
C GLN A 508 0.86 -11.76 -0.08
N ALA A 509 2.10 -12.28 -0.11
CA ALA A 509 2.51 -13.45 -0.94
C ALA A 509 2.88 -14.73 -0.18
N ASP A 510 2.94 -15.87 -0.88
CA ASP A 510 3.38 -17.18 -0.37
C ASP A 510 4.78 -17.52 -0.91
N ASP A 511 5.72 -17.95 -0.07
CA ASP A 511 7.12 -18.21 -0.47
C ASP A 511 7.46 -19.69 -0.78
N GLY A 512 6.65 -20.66 -0.33
CA GLY A 512 6.91 -22.10 -0.44
C GLY A 512 7.85 -22.80 0.58
N VAL A 513 8.63 -22.09 1.40
CA VAL A 513 9.35 -22.61 2.60
C VAL A 513 8.64 -22.22 3.91
N SER A 514 7.83 -21.19 3.80
CA SER A 514 7.50 -20.19 4.80
C SER A 514 6.15 -19.53 4.49
N GLY A 515 5.80 -19.30 3.21
CA GLY A 515 4.43 -19.17 2.70
C GLY A 515 3.62 -17.88 2.97
N ALA A 516 2.29 -17.95 2.78
CA ALA A 516 1.31 -16.88 2.48
C ALA A 516 1.09 -15.73 3.50
N GLU A 517 1.88 -14.68 3.42
CA GLU A 517 1.83 -13.53 4.31
C GLU A 517 1.86 -12.17 3.64
N LEU A 518 1.50 -11.15 4.38
CA LEU A 518 1.74 -9.71 4.29
C LEU A 518 3.22 -9.20 4.02
N TRP A 519 3.89 -8.83 2.87
CA TRP A 519 5.37 -8.41 2.63
C TRP A 519 5.75 -6.85 2.35
N LYS A 520 7.02 -6.40 1.95
CA LYS A 520 7.75 -5.01 1.76
C LYS A 520 8.19 -4.41 0.35
N SER A 521 9.32 -3.65 0.15
CA SER A 521 9.85 -3.16 -1.18
C SER A 521 11.18 -2.34 -1.22
N ASN A 522 11.79 -1.51 -2.15
CA ASN A 522 11.70 -0.52 -3.30
C ASN A 522 11.42 -0.88 -4.77
N ALA A 523 11.32 -2.13 -5.21
CA ALA A 523 11.03 -2.60 -6.59
C ALA A 523 12.13 -2.82 -7.67
N ARG A 524 13.41 -2.57 -7.42
CA ARG A 524 14.69 -3.00 -8.05
C ARG A 524 14.92 -4.44 -7.62
N VAL A 525 16.07 -5.05 -7.82
CA VAL A 525 16.51 -6.05 -6.86
C VAL A 525 16.92 -5.37 -5.45
N ARG A 526 17.50 -4.14 -5.27
CA ARG A 526 18.10 -3.60 -3.97
C ARG A 526 17.25 -3.35 -2.67
N GLY A 527 16.08 -3.96 -2.50
CA GLY A 527 15.15 -3.79 -1.35
C GLY A 527 14.38 -5.07 -1.04
N THR A 528 14.83 -6.18 -1.63
CA THR A 528 14.51 -7.58 -1.32
C THR A 528 14.74 -7.97 0.10
N SER A 529 13.77 -8.72 0.62
CA SER A 529 13.73 -9.32 1.94
C SER A 529 12.43 -10.08 2.16
N ARG A 530 12.29 -10.87 3.20
CA ARG A 530 11.10 -10.87 4.02
C ARG A 530 11.24 -9.64 4.86
N VAL A 531 11.39 -9.84 6.13
CA VAL A 531 11.67 -8.96 7.23
C VAL A 531 11.45 -9.86 8.44
N LYS A 532 10.28 -10.47 8.56
CA LYS A 532 9.82 -11.20 9.75
C LYS A 532 8.62 -12.20 9.25
N ASP A 533 7.79 -13.16 9.81
CA ASP A 533 7.87 -14.68 10.09
C ASP A 533 6.52 -15.28 10.74
N LEU A 534 5.25 -14.86 10.44
CA LEU A 534 4.09 -14.79 11.43
C LEU A 534 3.85 -15.97 12.37
N ALA A 535 3.88 -17.20 11.86
CA ALA A 535 3.75 -18.41 12.64
C ALA A 535 4.99 -19.28 12.30
N PRO A 536 6.01 -19.45 13.13
CA PRO A 536 7.31 -19.93 12.59
C PRO A 536 7.32 -21.36 11.95
N GLY A 537 7.60 -21.50 10.62
CA GLY A 537 7.78 -22.78 9.84
C GLY A 537 7.19 -22.76 8.40
N GLU A 538 6.40 -23.78 7.96
CA GLU A 538 5.22 -23.82 6.98
C GLU A 538 3.74 -24.30 7.43
N ALA A 539 2.83 -23.47 8.04
CA ALA A 539 1.35 -23.60 8.33
C ALA A 539 0.55 -22.31 8.87
N SER A 540 0.12 -21.34 8.02
CA SER A 540 -0.02 -19.84 8.14
C SER A 540 -0.42 -19.00 9.38
N GLY A 541 0.06 -17.74 9.38
CA GLY A 541 -0.44 -16.57 10.15
C GLY A 541 -1.47 -15.61 9.49
N ASN A 542 -1.79 -15.78 8.20
CA ASN A 542 -2.87 -15.19 7.35
C ASN A 542 -3.29 -13.70 7.53
N PRO A 543 -3.16 -12.82 6.51
CA PRO A 543 -3.27 -11.38 6.76
C PRO A 543 -3.89 -10.47 5.68
N GLU A 544 -5.10 -9.97 5.95
CA GLU A 544 -5.86 -9.15 5.00
C GLU A 544 -6.53 -7.88 5.60
N ALA A 545 -6.77 -6.84 4.77
CA ALA A 545 -7.46 -5.54 5.04
C ALA A 545 -6.65 -4.22 5.03
N LEU A 546 -5.70 -4.08 4.10
CA LEU A 546 -4.61 -3.10 4.06
C LEU A 546 -5.02 -1.61 4.07
N ILE A 547 -4.54 -0.82 5.04
CA ILE A 547 -5.08 0.53 5.35
C ILE A 547 -4.19 1.47 6.20
N ALA A 548 -4.80 2.56 6.70
CA ALA A 548 -4.62 3.93 6.21
C ALA A 548 -4.99 5.13 7.20
N PHE A 549 -4.71 5.10 8.53
CA PHE A 549 -4.71 6.13 9.64
C PHE A 549 -3.32 6.54 10.24
N GLN A 550 -2.88 7.81 10.32
CA GLN A 550 -1.59 8.32 10.91
C GLN A 550 -0.20 7.69 10.66
N GLY A 551 0.01 6.44 10.22
CA GLY A 551 1.09 6.13 9.25
C GLY A 551 2.27 5.25 9.68
N GLN A 552 2.04 4.10 10.31
CA GLN A 552 3.07 3.08 10.60
C GLN A 552 3.09 1.81 9.69
N LEU A 553 2.54 0.62 10.04
CA LEU A 553 1.86 -0.33 9.09
C LEU A 553 0.91 -1.44 9.56
N PHE A 554 -0.39 -1.33 9.38
CA PHE A 554 -1.20 -1.81 10.49
C PHE A 554 -2.63 -2.43 10.23
N PHE A 555 -2.97 -3.60 10.78
CA PHE A 555 -3.53 -4.77 10.11
C PHE A 555 -4.33 -5.84 10.89
N SER A 556 -4.59 -7.03 10.30
CA SER A 556 -5.24 -8.27 10.85
C SER A 556 -4.41 -9.54 10.58
N ALA A 557 -4.17 -10.44 11.56
CA ALA A 557 -3.42 -11.73 11.40
C ALA A 557 -3.42 -12.65 12.67
N THR A 558 -2.54 -13.66 12.77
CA THR A 558 -2.32 -14.53 13.97
C THR A 558 -0.85 -14.97 14.18
N ASP A 559 -0.40 -15.19 15.43
CA ASP A 559 0.96 -15.72 15.79
C ASP A 559 1.10 -17.25 15.71
N GLY A 560 0.25 -17.87 14.88
CA GLY A 560 0.02 -19.32 14.89
C GLY A 560 -0.74 -19.84 16.13
N LYS A 561 -1.20 -18.97 17.04
CA LYS A 561 -1.94 -19.37 18.26
C LYS A 561 -3.20 -18.53 18.51
N GLN A 562 -3.12 -17.22 18.32
CA GLN A 562 -4.17 -16.27 18.64
C GLN A 562 -4.25 -15.13 17.60
N ALA A 563 -5.43 -15.05 16.97
CA ALA A 563 -5.75 -14.02 16.01
C ALA A 563 -5.88 -12.63 16.66
N GLY A 564 -5.63 -11.62 15.85
CA GLY A 564 -5.31 -10.28 16.30
C GLY A 564 -5.18 -9.30 15.14
N LEU A 565 -4.68 -8.11 15.44
CA LEU A 565 -4.94 -6.90 14.65
C LEU A 565 -3.71 -5.93 14.67
N TRP A 566 -2.69 -6.16 13.82
CA TRP A 566 -1.21 -5.97 13.98
C TRP A 566 -0.57 -4.68 13.31
N ARG A 567 0.76 -4.33 13.26
CA ARG A 567 1.48 -2.97 13.01
C ARG A 567 2.80 -2.96 12.32
N SER A 568 3.41 -1.90 11.72
CA SER A 568 4.89 -1.73 11.77
C SER A 568 5.65 -0.51 11.18
N ASP A 569 6.85 -0.15 11.66
CA ASP A 569 7.72 0.93 11.18
C ASP A 569 8.78 0.70 10.06
N GLY A 570 9.09 -0.49 9.44
CA GLY A 570 10.15 -0.86 8.37
C GLY A 570 11.64 -1.63 8.41
N THR A 571 12.67 -2.07 9.29
CA THR A 571 13.45 -2.35 10.64
C THR A 571 13.19 -3.37 11.90
N ASP A 572 13.39 -4.69 11.91
CA ASP A 572 13.32 -5.79 12.95
C ASP A 572 12.68 -5.68 14.37
N ALA A 573 12.03 -4.64 14.94
CA ALA A 573 11.79 -4.61 16.41
C ALA A 573 10.43 -4.41 17.11
N GLY A 574 9.39 -3.67 16.66
CA GLY A 574 8.08 -3.55 17.38
C GLY A 574 6.67 -3.53 16.77
N THR A 575 6.31 -4.31 15.76
CA THR A 575 4.99 -4.95 15.63
C THR A 575 4.92 -5.89 16.78
N VAL A 576 3.77 -6.43 17.13
CA VAL A 576 3.65 -7.14 18.39
C VAL A 576 2.22 -7.87 18.36
N GLN A 577 1.68 -8.76 19.28
CA GLN A 577 0.24 -9.21 19.64
C GLN A 577 -0.70 -8.58 20.81
N VAL A 578 -1.79 -7.79 20.59
CA VAL A 578 -2.58 -6.92 21.54
C VAL A 578 -3.76 -7.64 22.19
N LYS A 579 -4.92 -6.97 22.28
CA LYS A 579 -6.16 -7.55 21.81
C LYS A 579 -5.89 -8.33 20.53
N ASP A 580 -5.59 -9.61 20.68
CA ASP A 580 -6.67 -10.54 21.02
C ASP A 580 -8.06 -9.91 20.80
N VAL A 581 -8.27 -9.57 19.54
CA VAL A 581 -9.55 -9.30 18.92
C VAL A 581 -9.36 -9.83 17.52
N GLN A 582 -10.01 -10.95 17.24
CA GLN A 582 -10.06 -11.50 15.92
C GLN A 582 -10.89 -10.54 15.07
N VAL A 583 -10.18 -9.87 14.18
CA VAL A 583 -10.75 -8.96 13.18
C VAL A 583 -11.70 -9.75 12.32
N PHE A 584 -12.85 -9.15 12.05
CA PHE A 584 -13.63 -9.54 10.91
C PHE A 584 -12.99 -8.93 9.66
N VAL A 585 -12.22 -9.74 8.95
CA VAL A 585 -11.82 -9.48 7.57
C VAL A 585 -13.02 -9.78 6.67
N ASP A 586 -13.46 -8.82 5.84
CA ASP A 586 -14.38 -9.15 4.76
C ASP A 586 -13.63 -9.98 3.69
N PRO A 587 -13.99 -11.25 3.44
CA PRO A 587 -13.27 -12.10 2.48
C PRO A 587 -13.37 -11.60 1.02
N ARG A 588 -14.14 -10.53 0.76
CA ARG A 588 -14.21 -9.81 -0.52
C ARG A 588 -13.26 -8.59 -0.55
N GLY A 589 -12.35 -8.45 0.41
CA GLY A 589 -11.31 -7.40 0.45
C GLY A 589 -11.81 -5.98 0.78
N ARG A 590 -13.05 -5.83 1.25
CA ARG A 590 -13.73 -4.52 1.38
C ARG A 590 -13.45 -3.85 2.71
N ASN A 591 -12.44 -2.97 2.76
CA ASN A 591 -12.26 -1.97 3.82
C ASN A 591 -12.46 -2.52 5.25
N SER A 592 -11.94 -3.69 5.63
CA SER A 592 -12.26 -4.31 6.94
C SER A 592 -11.80 -3.46 8.15
N LEU A 593 -10.97 -2.47 7.87
CA LEU A 593 -10.50 -1.38 8.73
C LEU A 593 -10.90 -0.05 8.03
N VAL A 594 -11.15 1.08 8.72
CA VAL A 594 -11.57 2.39 8.13
C VAL A 594 -11.24 3.68 8.91
N VAL A 595 -11.05 4.79 8.18
CA VAL A 595 -10.30 5.98 8.63
C VAL A 595 -10.86 7.35 8.10
N ARG A 596 -11.07 8.36 8.97
CA ARG A 596 -11.55 9.77 8.75
C ARG A 596 -11.17 10.70 9.94
N GLY A 597 -11.60 11.94 10.15
CA GLY A 597 -11.58 12.70 11.46
C GLY A 597 -10.91 12.33 12.85
N GLY A 598 -9.87 11.50 13.07
CA GLY A 598 -9.51 11.04 14.48
C GLY A 598 -8.55 9.85 14.89
N GLU A 599 -8.90 8.53 14.74
CA GLU A 599 -8.35 7.16 15.10
C GLU A 599 -8.74 5.86 14.21
N LEU A 600 -9.47 4.79 14.64
CA LEU A 600 -9.97 3.67 13.76
C LEU A 600 -11.46 3.24 13.87
N PHE A 601 -12.07 2.74 12.77
CA PHE A 601 -13.11 1.68 12.78
C PHE A 601 -12.73 0.28 12.25
N PHE A 602 -13.22 -0.79 12.88
CA PHE A 602 -13.22 -2.16 12.34
C PHE A 602 -14.33 -3.04 12.92
N PHE A 603 -14.58 -4.22 12.37
CA PHE A 603 -15.41 -5.24 13.02
C PHE A 603 -14.54 -6.33 13.63
N GLY A 604 -14.94 -6.93 14.74
CA GLY A 604 -14.15 -7.98 15.40
C GLY A 604 -14.80 -8.59 16.64
N HIS A 605 -14.10 -9.51 17.30
CA HIS A 605 -14.54 -10.15 18.54
C HIS A 605 -13.36 -10.74 19.33
N ARG A 606 -13.54 -10.97 20.64
CA ARG A 606 -12.62 -11.79 21.46
C ARG A 606 -13.21 -13.19 21.66
N ALA A 607 -12.41 -14.14 22.10
CA ALA A 607 -12.86 -15.51 22.36
C ALA A 607 -14.08 -15.55 23.32
N GLY A 608 -15.24 -16.00 22.82
CA GLY A 608 -16.49 -16.06 23.57
C GLY A 608 -17.26 -14.74 23.73
N ALA A 609 -16.83 -13.66 23.08
CA ALA A 609 -17.54 -12.38 23.00
C ALA A 609 -18.32 -12.26 21.67
N PRO A 610 -19.43 -11.50 21.62
CA PRO A 610 -20.17 -11.27 20.39
C PRO A 610 -19.36 -10.44 19.38
N LEU A 611 -19.65 -10.64 18.10
CA LEU A 611 -19.15 -9.76 17.04
C LEU A 611 -19.63 -8.34 17.33
N SER A 612 -18.67 -7.42 17.42
CA SER A 612 -18.95 -6.01 17.67
C SER A 612 -18.35 -5.19 16.55
N LEU A 613 -18.81 -3.96 16.43
CA LEU A 613 -17.96 -2.91 15.86
C LEU A 613 -16.88 -2.60 16.92
N TRP A 614 -15.72 -2.15 16.49
CA TRP A 614 -14.54 -1.87 17.33
C TRP A 614 -13.77 -0.67 16.78
N LYS A 615 -12.87 -0.18 17.62
CA LYS A 615 -12.17 1.09 17.43
C LYS A 615 -10.75 1.08 18.00
N SER A 616 -9.87 1.96 17.55
CA SER A 616 -8.53 2.22 18.14
C SER A 616 -7.69 3.37 17.53
N ASP A 617 -6.94 4.12 18.33
CA ASP A 617 -5.88 5.05 17.87
C ASP A 617 -4.47 4.60 18.18
N GLY A 618 -4.30 3.71 19.17
CA GLY A 618 -3.21 3.94 20.10
C GLY A 618 -2.36 2.85 20.75
N THR A 619 -2.67 2.30 21.94
CA THR A 619 -1.83 1.35 22.74
C THR A 619 -2.47 -0.13 23.08
N GLU A 620 -2.61 -0.77 24.30
CA GLU A 620 -3.45 -2.01 24.64
C GLU A 620 -4.91 -1.82 25.13
N ALA A 621 -5.27 -0.79 25.89
CA ALA A 621 -6.62 -0.43 26.39
C ALA A 621 -7.66 -0.39 25.26
N GLY A 622 -7.86 0.81 24.75
CA GLY A 622 -8.65 1.28 23.63
C GLY A 622 -8.50 0.61 22.27
N THR A 623 -8.54 -0.69 22.33
CA THR A 623 -9.33 -1.56 21.49
C THR A 623 -10.34 -2.26 22.44
N VAL A 624 -11.33 -1.53 23.03
CA VAL A 624 -12.65 -2.04 23.55
C VAL A 624 -13.59 -2.39 22.36
N PRO A 625 -14.81 -2.88 22.58
CA PRO A 625 -15.88 -2.89 21.57
C PRO A 625 -16.85 -1.67 21.62
N VAL A 626 -17.18 -1.13 20.45
CA VAL A 626 -18.14 -0.05 20.17
C VAL A 626 -19.57 -0.35 20.61
N LYS A 627 -20.06 -1.49 20.13
CA LYS A 627 -21.45 -1.96 20.19
C LYS A 627 -21.44 -3.39 19.70
N ALA A 628 -21.96 -4.30 20.52
CA ALA A 628 -22.18 -5.68 20.12
C ALA A 628 -23.34 -5.79 19.13
N PHE A 629 -23.17 -6.64 18.14
CA PHE A 629 -24.20 -7.16 17.26
C PHE A 629 -24.51 -8.62 17.66
N GLY A 630 -25.42 -9.27 16.94
CA GLY A 630 -25.92 -10.60 17.29
C GLY A 630 -24.88 -11.71 17.26
N ALA A 631 -25.27 -12.88 17.78
CA ALA A 631 -24.60 -14.13 17.43
C ALA A 631 -25.11 -14.56 16.05
N GLU A 632 -24.42 -14.10 15.01
CA GLU A 632 -24.82 -14.30 13.62
C GLU A 632 -24.56 -15.73 13.11
N PRO A 633 -25.37 -16.22 12.17
CA PRO A 633 -24.94 -17.26 11.24
C PRO A 633 -23.74 -16.75 10.41
N ASP A 634 -22.77 -17.64 10.14
CA ASP A 634 -21.53 -17.27 9.43
C ASP A 634 -21.74 -16.64 8.04
N SER A 635 -22.94 -16.72 7.47
CA SER A 635 -23.32 -16.11 6.19
C SER A 635 -23.78 -14.64 6.25
N LEU A 636 -23.98 -14.05 7.44
CA LEU A 636 -24.62 -12.73 7.61
C LEU A 636 -23.67 -11.64 8.15
N GLN A 637 -22.37 -11.89 8.02
CA GLN A 637 -21.24 -11.04 8.39
C GLN A 637 -21.39 -9.55 7.99
N PRO A 638 -20.78 -8.60 8.74
CA PRO A 638 -20.77 -7.19 8.39
C PRO A 638 -19.95 -6.93 7.11
N ALA A 639 -20.18 -5.80 6.43
CA ALA A 639 -19.49 -5.46 5.19
C ALA A 639 -19.50 -3.97 4.85
N GLY A 640 -18.60 -3.55 3.96
CA GLY A 640 -18.65 -2.23 3.33
C GLY A 640 -18.38 -1.07 4.28
N LEU A 641 -17.66 -1.31 5.38
CA LEU A 641 -17.17 -0.28 6.28
C LEU A 641 -16.53 0.84 5.43
N THR A 642 -16.99 2.09 5.55
CA THR A 642 -16.61 3.17 4.61
C THR A 642 -16.63 4.54 5.28
N ALA A 643 -15.50 5.23 5.26
CA ALA A 643 -15.34 6.57 5.82
C ALA A 643 -16.00 7.63 4.94
N VAL A 644 -17.01 8.30 5.47
CA VAL A 644 -17.80 9.33 4.78
C VAL A 644 -17.95 10.53 5.71
N GLY A 645 -17.13 11.55 5.48
CA GLY A 645 -17.01 12.68 6.40
C GLY A 645 -16.42 12.25 7.76
N THR A 646 -17.22 12.19 8.83
CA THR A 646 -16.88 11.49 10.10
C THR A 646 -17.68 10.22 10.35
N ARG A 647 -18.52 9.77 9.42
CA ARG A 647 -19.23 8.50 9.58
C ARG A 647 -18.41 7.35 9.06
N VAL A 648 -18.72 6.18 9.58
CA VAL A 648 -18.65 4.91 8.87
C VAL A 648 -20.06 4.77 8.42
N PHE A 649 -20.18 4.36 7.18
CA PHE A 649 -21.23 3.45 6.86
C PHE A 649 -20.70 2.04 6.90
N PHE A 650 -21.57 1.13 7.24
CA PHE A 650 -21.34 -0.30 7.12
C PHE A 650 -22.70 -0.96 6.97
N THR A 651 -22.66 -2.25 6.74
CA THR A 651 -23.86 -3.07 6.62
C THR A 651 -23.69 -4.26 7.53
N VAL A 652 -24.72 -4.60 8.28
CA VAL A 652 -24.69 -5.71 9.24
C VAL A 652 -26.12 -6.19 9.45
N TRP A 653 -26.26 -7.48 9.75
CA TRP A 653 -27.52 -8.05 10.20
C TRP A 653 -27.77 -7.68 11.67
N GLU A 654 -29.03 -7.38 12.01
CA GLU A 654 -29.41 -7.09 13.40
C GLU A 654 -30.25 -8.22 14.02
N SER A 655 -31.23 -8.74 13.27
CA SER A 655 -32.06 -9.86 13.71
C SER A 655 -32.88 -10.44 12.56
N ALA A 656 -33.43 -11.64 12.76
CA ALA A 656 -34.43 -12.26 11.88
C ALA A 656 -35.79 -11.51 11.81
N SER A 657 -35.85 -10.29 12.33
CA SER A 657 -36.99 -9.38 12.30
C SER A 657 -36.60 -7.94 11.90
N ALA A 658 -35.35 -7.73 11.42
CA ALA A 658 -34.82 -6.41 11.04
C ALA A 658 -33.82 -6.44 9.85
N GLY A 659 -33.51 -7.63 9.31
CA GLY A 659 -32.69 -7.79 8.11
C GLY A 659 -31.20 -7.45 8.26
N ARG A 660 -30.52 -7.36 7.11
CA ARG A 660 -29.18 -6.79 6.92
C ARG A 660 -29.33 -5.49 6.14
N GLU A 661 -29.07 -4.41 6.85
CA GLU A 661 -29.47 -3.06 6.45
C GLU A 661 -28.27 -2.13 6.40
N LEU A 662 -28.49 -0.87 6.00
CA LEU A 662 -27.47 0.17 6.10
C LEU A 662 -27.38 0.69 7.54
N TRP A 663 -26.17 0.80 8.06
CA TRP A 663 -25.86 1.28 9.40
C TRP A 663 -24.82 2.40 9.36
N LYS A 664 -24.84 3.25 10.38
CA LYS A 664 -23.88 4.34 10.58
C LYS A 664 -23.25 4.31 11.97
N SER A 665 -22.10 4.97 12.10
CA SER A 665 -21.53 5.40 13.38
C SER A 665 -20.54 6.54 13.13
N ASP A 666 -20.54 7.60 13.95
CA ASP A 666 -19.37 8.49 14.08
C ASP A 666 -18.27 7.90 14.93
N GLY A 667 -18.68 7.04 15.82
CA GLY A 667 -17.84 6.71 16.91
C GLY A 667 -18.48 6.64 18.27
N THR A 668 -19.75 6.25 18.38
CA THR A 668 -20.46 6.12 19.66
C THR A 668 -21.25 4.81 19.78
N GLU A 669 -21.53 4.28 20.97
CA GLU A 669 -22.38 3.06 21.11
C GLU A 669 -23.82 3.37 20.69
N ALA A 670 -24.48 4.30 21.39
CA ALA A 670 -25.87 4.67 21.18
C ALA A 670 -26.12 5.18 19.75
N GLY A 671 -25.12 5.83 19.17
CA GLY A 671 -25.15 6.33 17.81
C GLY A 671 -24.65 5.37 16.73
N THR A 672 -24.23 4.16 17.09
CA THR A 672 -24.09 3.06 16.13
C THR A 672 -25.49 2.51 15.83
N VAL A 673 -26.14 3.03 14.80
CA VAL A 673 -27.57 2.81 14.50
C VAL A 673 -27.84 2.45 13.05
N ARG A 674 -28.94 1.72 12.84
CA ARG A 674 -29.54 1.50 11.52
C ARG A 674 -29.95 2.84 10.92
N VAL A 675 -29.63 3.03 9.64
CA VAL A 675 -29.91 4.26 8.89
C VAL A 675 -31.35 4.33 8.44
N LYS A 676 -31.85 3.20 7.92
CA LYS A 676 -33.16 3.02 7.34
C LYS A 676 -33.51 1.54 7.35
N ASP A 677 -34.80 1.25 7.34
CA ASP A 677 -35.36 -0.06 7.01
C ASP A 677 -35.70 -0.03 5.52
N ILE A 678 -34.75 -0.36 4.65
CA ILE A 678 -34.87 -0.21 3.19
C ILE A 678 -35.76 -1.31 2.60
N ALA A 679 -35.75 -2.51 3.18
CA ALA A 679 -36.62 -3.64 2.84
C ALA A 679 -37.52 -4.02 4.05
N PRO A 680 -38.66 -3.34 4.26
CA PRO A 680 -39.33 -3.28 5.56
C PRO A 680 -39.73 -4.63 6.18
N GLY A 681 -39.08 -4.99 7.29
CA GLY A 681 -39.49 -6.07 8.19
C GLY A 681 -38.44 -7.17 8.36
N ALA A 682 -38.76 -8.40 7.93
CA ALA A 682 -37.84 -9.53 7.97
C ALA A 682 -37.13 -9.78 6.63
N GLU A 683 -37.33 -8.89 5.66
CA GLU A 683 -36.58 -8.87 4.39
C GLU A 683 -35.23 -8.16 4.61
N SER A 684 -34.39 -8.12 3.58
CA SER A 684 -33.03 -7.58 3.66
C SER A 684 -32.75 -6.74 2.42
N SER A 685 -32.28 -5.51 2.59
CA SER A 685 -31.85 -4.67 1.47
C SER A 685 -30.45 -4.97 0.97
N ASP A 686 -29.69 -5.78 1.73
CA ASP A 686 -28.33 -6.23 1.44
C ASP A 686 -27.43 -5.17 0.79
N PRO A 687 -27.15 -4.04 1.49
CA PRO A 687 -26.43 -2.95 0.86
C PRO A 687 -24.96 -3.33 0.59
N THR A 688 -24.43 -2.93 -0.57
CA THR A 688 -23.11 -3.36 -1.06
C THR A 688 -22.37 -2.28 -1.86
N ALA A 689 -21.06 -2.47 -2.07
CA ALA A 689 -20.20 -1.56 -2.82
C ALA A 689 -20.17 -0.11 -2.27
N LEU A 690 -20.23 0.02 -0.95
CA LEU A 690 -20.24 1.29 -0.21
C LEU A 690 -19.01 2.19 -0.54
N VAL A 691 -19.25 3.43 -0.99
CA VAL A 691 -18.20 4.38 -1.42
C VAL A 691 -18.47 5.84 -1.06
N ALA A 692 -17.40 6.54 -0.69
CA ALA A 692 -17.39 7.92 -0.22
C ALA A 692 -17.19 8.98 -1.33
N VAL A 693 -18.25 9.67 -1.76
CA VAL A 693 -18.15 10.80 -2.70
C VAL A 693 -18.26 12.13 -1.98
N GLY A 694 -17.14 12.82 -1.77
CA GLY A 694 -17.12 13.90 -0.78
C GLY A 694 -17.49 13.31 0.58
N ASP A 695 -18.73 13.54 1.00
CA ASP A 695 -19.32 13.04 2.26
C ASP A 695 -20.69 12.40 2.04
N THR A 696 -20.87 11.93 0.81
CA THR A 696 -21.87 10.99 0.38
C THR A 696 -21.43 9.56 0.61
N LEU A 697 -22.35 8.69 1.00
CA LEU A 697 -22.26 7.28 0.66
C LEU A 697 -23.05 6.96 -0.61
N PHE A 698 -22.44 6.24 -1.55
CA PHE A 698 -23.15 5.45 -2.57
C PHE A 698 -22.99 3.96 -2.33
N PHE A 699 -24.01 3.19 -2.68
CA PHE A 699 -24.06 1.74 -2.49
C PHE A 699 -25.20 1.14 -3.33
N ALA A 700 -25.08 -0.11 -3.77
CA ALA A 700 -26.23 -0.85 -4.28
C ALA A 700 -27.07 -1.41 -3.14
N ALA A 701 -28.40 -1.41 -3.26
CA ALA A 701 -29.32 -2.05 -2.30
C ALA A 701 -30.66 -2.41 -2.95
N GLN A 702 -31.40 -3.31 -2.30
CA GLN A 702 -32.66 -3.87 -2.78
C GLN A 702 -33.87 -3.36 -1.97
N ASP A 703 -34.97 -3.11 -2.68
CA ASP A 703 -36.33 -3.06 -2.08
C ASP A 703 -37.28 -3.98 -2.88
N ALA A 704 -38.59 -3.87 -2.66
CA ALA A 704 -39.64 -4.59 -3.41
C ALA A 704 -39.60 -4.37 -4.95
N ARG A 705 -38.83 -3.40 -5.43
CA ARG A 705 -38.52 -3.12 -6.85
C ARG A 705 -37.09 -3.56 -7.25
N GLY A 706 -36.53 -4.57 -6.60
CA GLY A 706 -35.20 -5.12 -6.92
C GLY A 706 -34.00 -4.26 -6.51
N GLN A 707 -32.79 -4.71 -6.87
CA GLN A 707 -31.51 -4.11 -6.48
C GLN A 707 -31.05 -3.02 -7.45
N GLU A 708 -30.96 -1.80 -6.94
CA GLU A 708 -30.63 -0.58 -7.66
C GLU A 708 -29.51 0.20 -6.99
N LEU A 709 -29.09 1.34 -7.55
CA LEU A 709 -28.16 2.25 -6.85
C LEU A 709 -28.93 3.05 -5.79
N TRP A 710 -28.31 3.22 -4.62
CA TRP A 710 -28.78 3.99 -3.46
C TRP A 710 -27.71 4.95 -2.91
N LYS A 711 -28.14 5.86 -2.05
CA LYS A 711 -27.39 7.03 -1.53
C LYS A 711 -27.59 7.23 -0.02
N SER A 712 -26.65 7.77 0.77
CA SER A 712 -26.88 7.97 2.23
C SER A 712 -25.91 8.90 3.01
N ASP A 713 -26.50 9.61 4.00
CA ASP A 713 -25.87 10.35 5.12
C ASP A 713 -26.26 9.72 6.46
N GLY A 714 -26.94 8.58 6.45
CA GLY A 714 -27.38 7.98 7.69
C GLY A 714 -28.64 8.61 8.29
N THR A 715 -29.29 9.58 7.65
CA THR A 715 -30.73 9.80 7.87
C THR A 715 -31.52 8.79 7.08
N GLU A 716 -32.71 8.49 7.59
CA GLU A 716 -33.70 7.70 6.90
C GLU A 716 -34.25 8.43 5.65
N ALA A 717 -34.29 9.77 5.68
CA ALA A 717 -35.07 10.61 4.78
C ALA A 717 -34.73 10.40 3.30
N GLY A 718 -33.60 10.94 2.85
CA GLY A 718 -33.05 10.74 1.50
C GLY A 718 -32.09 9.56 1.38
N THR A 719 -32.06 8.62 2.34
CA THR A 719 -31.48 7.29 2.06
C THR A 719 -32.44 6.60 1.12
N VAL A 720 -32.25 6.78 -0.19
CA VAL A 720 -33.22 6.39 -1.23
C VAL A 720 -32.54 5.73 -2.42
N ARG A 721 -33.31 4.88 -3.10
CA ARG A 721 -33.06 4.45 -4.47
C ARG A 721 -32.86 5.69 -5.29
N VAL A 722 -31.73 5.78 -5.96
CA VAL A 722 -31.38 7.00 -6.64
C VAL A 722 -31.86 7.02 -8.07
N LYS A 723 -31.90 5.88 -8.77
CA LYS A 723 -32.60 5.70 -10.05
C LYS A 723 -33.16 4.28 -10.11
N ASP A 724 -34.26 4.10 -10.81
CA ASP A 724 -34.73 2.80 -11.33
C ASP A 724 -33.93 2.52 -12.62
N ILE A 725 -32.71 1.98 -12.51
CA ILE A 725 -31.82 1.77 -13.67
C ILE A 725 -32.36 0.60 -14.51
N ALA A 726 -32.76 -0.51 -13.88
CA ALA A 726 -33.50 -1.59 -14.52
C ALA A 726 -35.00 -1.46 -14.18
N PRO A 727 -35.87 -1.01 -15.10
CA PRO A 727 -37.21 -0.55 -14.71
C PRO A 727 -38.14 -1.63 -14.13
N GLY A 728 -38.81 -1.32 -13.01
CA GLY A 728 -39.94 -2.08 -12.47
C GLY A 728 -39.62 -2.98 -11.28
N GLU A 729 -39.65 -4.30 -11.47
CA GLU A 729 -39.22 -5.32 -10.49
C GLU A 729 -37.88 -5.96 -10.91
N ALA A 730 -37.23 -5.41 -11.93
CA ALA A 730 -35.90 -5.82 -12.37
C ALA A 730 -34.82 -5.33 -11.40
N SER A 731 -33.55 -5.60 -11.69
CA SER A 731 -32.43 -5.19 -10.83
C SER A 731 -31.22 -4.88 -11.70
N ALA A 732 -30.62 -3.71 -11.50
CA ALA A 732 -29.46 -3.28 -12.27
C ALA A 732 -28.11 -3.77 -11.72
N TYR A 733 -28.09 -4.40 -10.54
CA TYR A 733 -26.90 -4.95 -9.90
C TYR A 733 -25.70 -3.98 -9.84
N PRO A 734 -25.84 -2.78 -9.25
CA PRO A 734 -24.74 -1.83 -9.26
C PRO A 734 -23.52 -2.32 -8.48
N SER A 735 -22.31 -2.16 -9.02
CA SER A 735 -21.11 -2.72 -8.41
C SER A 735 -19.84 -1.91 -8.71
N GLN A 736 -18.74 -2.25 -8.02
CA GLN A 736 -17.39 -1.69 -8.22
C GLN A 736 -17.19 -0.16 -8.04
N LEU A 737 -18.26 0.61 -7.77
CA LEU A 737 -18.32 1.99 -7.26
C LEU A 737 -16.98 2.63 -6.80
N VAL A 738 -16.67 3.87 -7.22
CA VAL A 738 -15.52 4.67 -6.73
C VAL A 738 -15.68 6.18 -6.92
N SER A 739 -14.92 6.97 -6.16
CA SER A 739 -15.11 8.41 -5.95
C SER A 739 -13.99 9.28 -6.50
N MET A 740 -14.29 10.02 -7.55
CA MET A 740 -13.25 10.31 -8.50
C MET A 740 -13.36 11.70 -9.10
N GLY A 741 -12.91 12.67 -8.30
CA GLY A 741 -13.11 14.10 -8.53
C GLY A 741 -14.39 14.65 -7.90
N GLY A 742 -14.97 13.99 -6.89
CA GLY A 742 -16.24 14.39 -6.27
C GLY A 742 -17.50 13.74 -6.89
N ARG A 743 -17.31 12.51 -7.36
CA ARG A 743 -17.85 12.07 -8.65
C ARG A 743 -17.89 10.52 -8.69
N LEU A 744 -19.03 9.82 -8.55
CA LEU A 744 -19.11 8.34 -8.50
C LEU A 744 -19.26 7.63 -9.85
N PHE A 745 -18.21 6.99 -10.34
CA PHE A 745 -18.36 6.06 -11.45
C PHE A 745 -18.61 4.65 -10.85
N PHE A 746 -19.61 3.88 -11.35
CA PHE A 746 -19.97 2.52 -10.86
C PHE A 746 -20.56 1.57 -11.90
N ALA A 747 -20.34 0.24 -11.87
CA ALA A 747 -21.00 -0.76 -12.75
C ALA A 747 -22.53 -0.86 -12.52
N ALA A 748 -23.38 -1.20 -13.51
CA ALA A 748 -24.79 -1.63 -13.46
C ALA A 748 -25.33 -2.05 -14.87
N ASN A 749 -26.55 -2.60 -14.97
CA ASN A 749 -27.22 -3.07 -16.20
C ASN A 749 -28.68 -2.57 -16.26
N ASP A 750 -29.12 -1.90 -17.33
CA ASP A 750 -30.51 -1.38 -17.47
C ASP A 750 -31.52 -2.39 -18.05
N GLY A 751 -31.03 -3.57 -18.44
CA GLY A 751 -31.76 -4.59 -19.21
C GLY A 751 -31.19 -4.82 -20.61
N ASN A 752 -30.27 -3.98 -21.10
CA ASN A 752 -29.64 -4.11 -22.41
C ASN A 752 -28.25 -4.75 -22.37
N GLY A 753 -27.48 -4.57 -21.29
CA GLY A 753 -26.11 -5.08 -21.18
C GLY A 753 -25.40 -4.66 -19.89
N LEU A 754 -24.29 -5.33 -19.56
CA LEU A 754 -23.46 -4.91 -18.43
C LEU A 754 -22.62 -3.69 -18.81
N ALA A 755 -22.59 -2.73 -17.90
CA ALA A 755 -22.09 -1.40 -18.09
C ALA A 755 -21.66 -0.74 -16.76
N LEU A 756 -21.06 0.45 -16.78
CA LEU A 756 -20.98 1.54 -15.77
C LEU A 756 -22.13 2.56 -15.85
N TRP A 757 -22.29 3.34 -14.79
CA TRP A 757 -23.29 4.35 -14.44
C TRP A 757 -22.62 5.52 -13.63
N ARG A 758 -23.25 6.72 -13.49
CA ARG A 758 -22.74 8.00 -12.86
C ARG A 758 -23.42 8.35 -11.54
N SER A 759 -22.79 8.89 -10.50
CA SER A 759 -23.50 9.43 -9.32
C SER A 759 -22.85 10.50 -8.38
N ASP A 760 -23.51 11.64 -8.15
CA ASP A 760 -23.43 12.36 -6.84
C ASP A 760 -24.76 12.50 -6.12
N GLY A 761 -25.88 12.11 -6.73
CA GLY A 761 -27.06 11.85 -5.91
C GLY A 761 -28.49 11.72 -6.42
N THR A 762 -28.81 11.67 -7.71
CA THR A 762 -30.24 11.79 -8.12
C THR A 762 -30.62 11.11 -9.45
N GLU A 763 -31.89 10.72 -9.62
CA GLU A 763 -32.46 9.94 -10.72
C GLU A 763 -31.95 10.25 -12.12
N ALA A 764 -32.59 11.20 -12.80
CA ALA A 764 -31.92 12.25 -13.55
C ALA A 764 -30.55 11.79 -14.07
N ASN A 765 -29.51 12.11 -13.29
CA ASN A 765 -28.13 12.07 -13.69
C ASN A 765 -27.37 10.77 -13.38
N THR A 766 -28.09 9.66 -13.11
CA THR A 766 -27.56 8.28 -13.25
C THR A 766 -28.04 7.75 -14.57
N VAL A 767 -27.10 7.18 -15.31
CA VAL A 767 -27.13 7.29 -16.74
C VAL A 767 -26.15 6.32 -17.38
N GLU A 768 -26.27 6.12 -18.70
CA GLU A 768 -25.59 5.11 -19.51
C GLU A 768 -24.51 5.64 -20.49
N VAL A 769 -23.23 5.46 -20.18
CA VAL A 769 -22.10 6.06 -20.91
C VAL A 769 -21.66 5.33 -22.16
N ARG A 770 -21.64 3.99 -22.18
CA ARG A 770 -21.19 3.13 -23.30
C ARG A 770 -21.65 1.70 -23.11
N ASP A 771 -22.53 1.18 -23.94
CA ASP A 771 -22.76 -0.27 -24.00
C ASP A 771 -21.65 -1.03 -24.75
N LEU A 772 -21.44 -2.27 -24.32
CA LEU A 772 -20.24 -3.12 -24.41
C LEU A 772 -20.57 -4.56 -24.76
N SER A 773 -21.85 -4.90 -24.59
CA SER A 773 -22.45 -6.07 -25.21
C SER A 773 -22.47 -5.99 -26.75
N SER A 774 -21.79 -5.01 -27.36
CA SER A 774 -21.71 -4.80 -28.81
C SER A 774 -20.82 -5.83 -29.55
N GLY A 775 -20.90 -7.10 -29.15
CA GLY A 775 -20.27 -8.25 -29.76
C GLY A 775 -21.06 -9.53 -29.46
N THR A 776 -20.59 -10.69 -29.93
CA THR A 776 -21.28 -11.98 -29.69
C THR A 776 -20.71 -12.74 -28.48
N GLY A 777 -20.34 -12.02 -27.43
CA GLY A 777 -19.70 -12.55 -26.23
C GLY A 777 -20.03 -11.71 -25.00
N GLU A 778 -19.78 -12.27 -23.81
CA GLU A 778 -20.14 -11.63 -22.55
C GLU A 778 -19.34 -10.32 -22.33
N PRO A 779 -20.00 -9.19 -21.99
CA PRO A 779 -19.32 -7.98 -21.58
C PRO A 779 -18.67 -8.20 -20.20
N VAL A 780 -17.39 -8.56 -20.20
CA VAL A 780 -16.53 -8.45 -19.00
C VAL A 780 -16.35 -6.98 -18.68
N LEU A 781 -16.22 -6.64 -17.39
CA LEU A 781 -16.31 -5.27 -16.84
C LEU A 781 -15.87 -5.30 -15.35
N ASN A 782 -14.56 -5.21 -15.04
CA ASN A 782 -13.90 -5.52 -13.77
C ASN A 782 -12.81 -4.56 -13.25
N GLU A 783 -12.97 -4.06 -12.01
CA GLU A 783 -11.99 -3.39 -11.12
C GLU A 783 -11.86 -1.87 -11.33
N LEU A 784 -12.21 -0.97 -10.38
CA LEU A 784 -12.17 0.52 -10.48
C LEU A 784 -11.17 1.24 -9.50
N THR A 785 -10.49 2.37 -9.86
CA THR A 785 -9.41 3.00 -9.01
C THR A 785 -8.97 4.50 -9.18
N VAL A 786 -9.04 5.32 -8.11
CA VAL A 786 -8.88 6.82 -8.12
C VAL A 786 -7.46 7.47 -8.07
N ALA A 787 -7.04 8.29 -9.04
CA ALA A 787 -6.11 9.42 -8.78
C ALA A 787 -6.43 10.61 -9.70
N GLY A 788 -5.86 11.79 -9.44
CA GLY A 788 -6.07 13.04 -10.17
C GLY A 788 -7.30 13.10 -11.08
N SER A 789 -7.17 12.58 -12.31
CA SER A 789 -8.05 12.87 -13.45
C SER A 789 -8.30 11.80 -14.58
N THR A 790 -8.44 10.46 -14.38
CA THR A 790 -8.95 9.52 -15.48
C THR A 790 -9.75 8.26 -15.01
N LEU A 791 -9.92 7.10 -15.75
CA LEU A 791 -10.84 5.87 -15.65
C LEU A 791 -10.44 4.31 -15.84
N PHE A 792 -9.88 3.46 -14.93
CA PHE A 792 -9.35 2.04 -15.11
C PHE A 792 -10.39 0.94 -14.84
N PHE A 793 -10.37 -0.20 -15.60
CA PHE A 793 -10.85 -1.60 -15.36
C PHE A 793 -10.70 -2.59 -16.58
N ALA A 794 -10.96 -3.91 -16.44
CA ALA A 794 -10.94 -5.00 -17.46
C ALA A 794 -12.29 -5.29 -18.13
N GLY A 795 -12.34 -5.44 -19.43
CA GLY A 795 -13.58 -5.84 -20.08
C GLY A 795 -13.53 -5.82 -21.60
N SER A 796 -14.62 -5.74 -22.37
CA SER A 796 -14.50 -6.00 -23.83
C SER A 796 -15.43 -5.22 -24.76
N ASN A 797 -15.02 -5.13 -26.02
CA ASN A 797 -15.84 -4.78 -27.19
C ASN A 797 -16.35 -6.01 -27.97
N GLY A 798 -15.97 -7.22 -27.54
CA GLY A 798 -16.35 -8.49 -28.17
C GLY A 798 -15.64 -8.82 -29.48
N SER A 799 -14.55 -8.12 -29.84
CA SER A 799 -13.78 -8.38 -31.08
C SER A 799 -12.25 -8.40 -30.95
N SER A 800 -11.68 -7.96 -29.83
CA SER A 800 -10.22 -7.98 -29.57
C SER A 800 -9.79 -8.64 -28.25
N GLY A 801 -10.68 -9.47 -27.71
CA GLY A 801 -10.48 -10.22 -26.45
C GLY A 801 -10.99 -9.46 -25.23
N ILE A 802 -10.75 -9.98 -24.03
CA ILE A 802 -10.89 -9.26 -22.76
C ILE A 802 -9.72 -8.31 -22.60
N GLU A 803 -10.04 -7.04 -22.41
CA GLU A 803 -9.23 -5.87 -22.72
C GLU A 803 -9.19 -4.76 -21.62
N LEU A 804 -8.08 -3.98 -21.47
CA LEU A 804 -8.00 -2.91 -20.42
C LEU A 804 -9.14 -1.89 -20.76
N TRP A 805 -9.51 -0.84 -20.00
CA TRP A 805 -10.40 0.30 -20.38
C TRP A 805 -10.37 1.66 -19.60
N LYS A 806 -10.68 2.82 -20.30
CA LYS A 806 -10.45 4.28 -20.04
C LYS A 806 -11.64 5.23 -19.91
N SER A 807 -11.29 6.51 -19.65
CA SER A 807 -11.92 7.77 -20.12
C SER A 807 -12.20 8.88 -19.04
N ASN A 808 -13.31 9.69 -19.02
CA ASN A 808 -13.79 10.53 -17.83
C ASN A 808 -15.18 11.35 -17.69
N GLY A 809 -16.39 11.06 -18.26
CA GLY A 809 -17.66 11.87 -18.20
C GLY A 809 -18.50 12.62 -19.34
N THR A 810 -18.27 12.70 -20.68
CA THR A 810 -19.28 12.82 -21.83
C THR A 810 -18.74 12.08 -23.09
N SER A 811 -19.51 11.67 -24.12
CA SER A 811 -19.23 10.63 -25.19
C SER A 811 -17.81 10.35 -25.65
N ALA A 812 -17.35 10.67 -26.96
CA ALA A 812 -16.13 11.16 -27.85
C ALA A 812 -14.58 10.68 -28.24
N GLY A 813 -13.47 10.53 -27.43
CA GLY A 813 -12.44 9.40 -27.32
C GLY A 813 -11.80 8.82 -25.95
N THR A 814 -12.15 7.81 -25.07
CA THR A 814 -12.89 6.49 -24.95
C THR A 814 -12.73 5.66 -26.23
N LEU A 815 -11.87 4.66 -26.17
CA LEU A 815 -10.82 4.38 -27.12
C LEU A 815 -9.97 3.26 -26.55
N ARG A 816 -9.45 2.39 -27.43
CA ARG A 816 -8.32 1.47 -27.25
C ARG A 816 -7.05 2.06 -26.63
N VAL A 817 -5.97 1.25 -26.53
CA VAL A 817 -4.74 1.42 -25.70
C VAL A 817 -3.42 0.93 -26.26
N LYS A 818 -3.42 -0.24 -26.86
CA LYS A 818 -2.41 -0.88 -27.71
C LYS A 818 -2.86 -2.33 -27.88
N ASP A 819 -2.41 -3.00 -28.94
CA ASP A 819 -2.38 -4.46 -29.03
C ASP A 819 -1.04 -4.96 -28.54
N ILE A 820 -1.16 -6.00 -27.73
CA ILE A 820 -0.06 -6.71 -27.11
C ILE A 820 -0.15 -8.17 -27.45
N SER A 821 -1.36 -8.72 -27.27
CA SER A 821 -1.75 -10.11 -27.43
C SER A 821 -2.50 -10.10 -28.75
N PRO A 822 -1.79 -9.92 -29.88
CA PRO A 822 -2.27 -8.99 -30.90
C PRO A 822 -3.41 -9.59 -31.72
N GLY A 823 -4.59 -9.00 -31.63
CA GLY A 823 -5.79 -9.48 -32.32
C GLY A 823 -6.92 -9.83 -31.34
N PRO A 824 -7.44 -11.08 -31.32
CA PRO A 824 -8.48 -11.54 -30.39
C PRO A 824 -7.88 -12.09 -29.09
N GLY A 825 -6.66 -11.66 -28.75
CA GLY A 825 -5.95 -12.15 -27.59
C GLY A 825 -6.58 -11.60 -26.32
N ASP A 826 -7.40 -12.44 -25.70
CA ASP A 826 -7.90 -12.28 -24.33
C ASP A 826 -6.74 -12.10 -23.40
N SER A 827 -6.69 -10.94 -22.73
CA SER A 827 -5.41 -10.55 -22.21
C SER A 827 -5.43 -9.94 -20.78
N LEU A 828 -6.62 -9.88 -20.15
CA LEU A 828 -7.05 -9.89 -18.72
C LEU A 828 -6.26 -9.39 -17.45
N PRO A 829 -5.81 -8.14 -17.32
CA PRO A 829 -5.70 -7.40 -16.06
C PRO A 829 -6.97 -7.48 -15.21
N GLN A 830 -6.94 -7.43 -13.89
CA GLN A 830 -5.85 -7.29 -12.94
C GLN A 830 -5.11 -5.95 -12.85
N GLY A 831 -4.57 -5.77 -11.66
CA GLY A 831 -4.20 -4.52 -11.04
C GLY A 831 -5.21 -3.35 -11.12
N LEU A 832 -5.24 -2.46 -10.11
CA LEU A 832 -5.90 -1.14 -10.13
C LEU A 832 -5.61 -0.17 -8.93
N ARG A 833 -4.59 0.74 -9.00
CA ARG A 833 -4.30 1.96 -8.15
C ARG A 833 -3.02 2.78 -8.60
N ALA A 834 -2.77 4.07 -8.29
CA ALA A 834 -1.67 4.88 -8.91
C ALA A 834 -0.96 5.85 -7.97
N VAL A 835 0.30 6.12 -8.35
CA VAL A 835 1.15 7.24 -7.99
C VAL A 835 0.56 8.45 -8.57
N GLY A 836 0.03 9.40 -7.82
CA GLY A 836 -0.45 10.72 -8.19
C GLY A 836 0.39 11.52 -9.19
N THR A 837 1.54 10.99 -9.65
CA THR A 837 2.06 11.27 -11.00
C THR A 837 2.12 10.20 -12.13
N ARG A 838 1.91 8.88 -11.99
CA ARG A 838 2.08 7.86 -13.06
C ARG A 838 1.03 6.65 -12.97
N LEU A 839 0.87 5.59 -13.82
CA LEU A 839 0.11 4.26 -13.63
C LEU A 839 0.79 3.03 -14.31
N TYR A 840 0.32 1.81 -14.13
CA TYR A 840 1.09 0.65 -13.68
C TYR A 840 0.11 -0.60 -13.92
N PHE A 841 0.18 -1.62 -14.85
CA PHE A 841 -0.93 -2.64 -15.11
C PHE A 841 -0.73 -4.18 -15.54
N ALA A 842 -1.65 -5.12 -15.24
CA ALA A 842 -1.48 -6.61 -15.46
C ALA A 842 -1.19 -7.18 -16.87
N ALA A 843 -0.51 -8.37 -17.11
CA ALA A 843 -0.15 -8.93 -18.47
C ALA A 843 0.61 -10.34 -18.88
N SER A 844 0.00 -11.47 -19.46
CA SER A 844 0.41 -12.86 -20.09
C SER A 844 -0.17 -13.35 -21.49
N ASP A 845 0.50 -13.30 -22.66
CA ASP A 845 -0.18 -13.63 -23.95
C ASP A 845 0.17 -15.01 -24.51
N GLY A 846 1.44 -15.17 -24.85
CA GLY A 846 1.77 -15.77 -26.15
C GLY A 846 3.23 -15.60 -26.55
N GLU A 847 3.95 -14.58 -26.07
CA GLU A 847 5.41 -14.51 -26.04
C GLU A 847 5.98 -14.84 -24.66
N SER A 848 5.34 -14.37 -23.59
CA SER A 848 5.74 -14.66 -22.21
C SER A 848 4.46 -14.72 -21.38
N SER A 849 4.55 -15.36 -20.21
CA SER A 849 3.41 -15.39 -19.32
C SER A 849 3.27 -14.06 -18.57
N LEU A 850 2.43 -13.99 -17.54
CA LEU A 850 1.93 -12.75 -16.94
C LEU A 850 3.08 -12.01 -16.17
N GLU A 851 3.69 -11.00 -16.80
CA GLU A 851 5.03 -10.37 -16.56
C GLU A 851 5.00 -8.73 -16.19
N PRO A 852 6.89 -6.94 -15.28
CA PRO A 852 6.98 -5.35 -15.60
C PRO A 852 5.92 -4.30 -16.30
N TRP A 853 4.69 -4.58 -16.84
CA TRP A 853 3.77 -3.99 -17.90
C TRP A 853 2.89 -2.70 -17.72
N THR A 854 3.15 -1.53 -18.36
CA THR A 854 3.00 -0.29 -17.51
C THR A 854 3.03 1.19 -18.03
N SER A 855 2.40 2.19 -17.38
CA SER A 855 2.05 3.55 -17.93
C SER A 855 3.00 4.76 -17.77
N ASP A 856 3.12 5.56 -18.83
CA ASP A 856 2.30 6.76 -19.06
C ASP A 856 1.51 6.69 -20.37
N GLY A 857 2.16 6.70 -21.55
CA GLY A 857 1.47 6.95 -22.81
C GLY A 857 2.15 7.55 -24.06
N THR A 858 3.47 7.61 -24.28
CA THR A 858 4.06 8.24 -25.49
C THR A 858 4.13 7.37 -26.79
N GLU A 859 3.24 6.39 -26.99
CA GLU A 859 3.36 5.15 -27.85
C GLU A 859 4.58 4.28 -27.46
N GLY A 860 5.62 4.89 -26.91
CA GLY A 860 6.34 4.36 -25.75
C GLY A 860 5.76 4.89 -24.45
N GLY A 861 5.17 4.00 -23.64
CA GLY A 861 4.76 4.21 -22.26
C GLY A 861 3.90 3.13 -21.58
N THR A 862 3.64 1.94 -22.14
CA THR A 862 2.97 0.71 -21.57
C THR A 862 4.09 -0.31 -21.62
N LEU A 863 4.97 -0.55 -20.63
CA LEU A 863 6.40 -0.85 -20.99
C LEU A 863 7.07 -2.14 -20.54
N ARG A 864 7.99 -2.65 -21.42
CA ARG A 864 8.78 -3.92 -21.33
C ARG A 864 10.23 -3.54 -21.12
N VAL A 865 10.99 -4.40 -20.49
CA VAL A 865 11.32 -4.33 -19.07
C VAL A 865 12.63 -5.07 -18.98
N ALA A 866 12.65 -6.03 -18.09
CA ALA A 866 13.40 -7.24 -18.02
C ALA A 866 12.38 -8.38 -17.97
N ASP A 867 12.88 -9.59 -18.06
CA ASP A 867 12.19 -10.84 -17.71
C ASP A 867 12.87 -11.38 -16.44
N LEU A 868 12.16 -12.18 -15.63
CA LEU A 868 12.75 -12.91 -14.50
C LEU A 868 12.15 -14.27 -14.23
N ALA A 869 10.90 -14.51 -14.55
CA ALA A 869 10.52 -15.87 -14.92
C ALA A 869 10.59 -15.94 -16.44
N PRO A 870 11.78 -16.19 -17.03
CA PRO A 870 12.03 -15.79 -18.40
C PRO A 870 11.43 -16.84 -19.34
N GLY A 871 10.25 -16.54 -19.88
CA GLY A 871 9.49 -17.43 -20.75
C GLY A 871 8.01 -17.47 -20.39
N ASN A 872 7.43 -18.67 -20.37
CA ASN A 872 6.05 -18.89 -19.94
C ASN A 872 5.91 -19.06 -18.42
N ASP A 873 7.02 -18.98 -17.71
CA ASP A 873 7.04 -19.17 -16.27
C ASP A 873 6.54 -17.92 -15.55
N SER A 874 6.31 -18.14 -14.28
CA SER A 874 5.57 -17.24 -13.44
C SER A 874 6.46 -16.82 -12.31
N SER A 875 6.99 -15.60 -12.39
CA SER A 875 7.35 -14.90 -11.18
C SER A 875 6.07 -14.50 -10.42
N GLU A 876 4.87 -14.69 -11.01
CA GLU A 876 3.52 -14.62 -10.45
C GLU A 876 2.62 -13.26 -10.94
N PRO A 877 2.22 -11.95 -10.51
CA PRO A 877 2.02 -10.69 -8.52
C PRO A 877 0.62 -10.30 -7.98
N GLN A 878 0.53 -9.59 -6.83
CA GLN A 878 -0.21 -8.31 -6.65
C GLN A 878 0.70 -7.34 -5.84
N GLY A 879 0.23 -6.22 -5.24
CA GLY A 879 0.88 -5.62 -4.05
C GLY A 879 1.69 -4.26 -3.88
N PHE A 880 1.11 -3.09 -3.56
CA PHE A 880 1.57 -1.76 -4.07
C PHE A 880 1.28 -0.48 -3.16
N THR A 881 2.23 0.49 -2.96
CA THR A 881 2.29 1.65 -1.97
C THR A 881 3.35 2.81 -2.26
N GLY A 882 3.70 3.77 -1.33
CA GLY A 882 4.26 5.17 -1.54
C GLY A 882 5.48 5.85 -0.82
N ALA A 883 5.67 7.18 -1.07
CA ALA A 883 6.77 8.15 -0.71
C ALA A 883 8.30 7.98 -1.12
N GLY A 884 9.15 9.02 -1.21
CA GLY A 884 10.62 8.90 -1.46
C GLY A 884 11.23 9.29 -2.84
N ASN A 885 12.15 8.46 -3.36
CA ASN A 885 12.72 8.55 -4.74
C ASN A 885 12.44 7.28 -5.56
N PHE A 886 11.95 6.28 -4.86
CA PHE A 886 11.90 4.91 -5.29
C PHE A 886 10.48 4.54 -5.65
N VAL A 887 10.19 3.23 -5.77
CA VAL A 887 8.83 2.70 -5.80
C VAL A 887 8.68 1.22 -5.37
N PHE A 888 8.63 0.86 -4.08
CA PHE A 888 8.64 -0.48 -3.38
C PHE A 888 7.59 -1.55 -3.85
N PHE A 889 7.68 -2.90 -3.59
CA PHE A 889 6.67 -4.02 -3.82
C PHE A 889 7.08 -5.55 -3.91
N THR A 890 6.16 -6.43 -4.39
CA THR A 890 5.86 -7.85 -4.03
C THR A 890 5.86 -9.02 -5.05
N ALA A 891 6.84 -9.95 -4.95
CA ALA A 891 6.91 -11.31 -5.52
C ALA A 891 8.22 -12.11 -5.23
N GLN A 892 9.02 -12.57 -6.19
CA GLN A 892 9.27 -14.03 -6.33
C GLN A 892 10.47 -14.88 -5.70
N VAL A 893 11.63 -15.54 -6.05
CA VAL A 893 12.65 -15.91 -7.12
C VAL A 893 12.66 -17.39 -7.44
N ASP A 894 12.52 -18.08 -6.37
CA ASP A 894 12.91 -19.42 -6.15
C ASP A 894 12.14 -19.80 -4.90
N ALA A 895 12.50 -20.94 -4.32
CA ALA A 895 11.99 -21.34 -3.03
C ALA A 895 12.51 -20.51 -1.83
N SER A 896 12.76 -19.21 -1.97
CA SER A 896 12.86 -18.24 -0.85
C SER A 896 11.61 -17.34 -0.76
N GLY A 897 10.55 -17.75 -1.45
CA GLY A 897 9.74 -17.00 -2.39
C GLY A 897 9.35 -15.57 -2.05
N ALA A 898 8.09 -15.19 -2.26
CA ALA A 898 7.30 -14.02 -1.79
C ALA A 898 7.89 -12.62 -1.41
N GLU A 899 9.20 -12.40 -1.46
CA GLU A 899 9.94 -11.18 -1.25
C GLU A 899 9.77 -10.08 -2.34
N LEU A 900 10.82 -9.29 -2.49
CA LEU A 900 10.85 -7.83 -2.36
C LEU A 900 12.04 -7.28 -3.16
N TRP A 901 12.21 -5.98 -3.39
CA TRP A 901 12.90 -5.37 -4.54
C TRP A 901 13.39 -3.87 -4.20
N ALA A 902 14.17 -2.99 -4.93
CA ALA A 902 14.46 -1.46 -4.79
C ALA A 902 14.32 -0.20 -5.86
N ILE A 903 13.39 -0.04 -6.85
CA ILE A 903 13.32 0.77 -8.11
C ILE A 903 13.15 2.28 -8.00
N GLY A 904 13.33 3.00 -9.11
CA GLY A 904 12.83 4.34 -9.37
C GLY A 904 13.06 4.77 -10.83
N ASN A 905 12.61 5.97 -11.17
CA ASN A 905 12.80 6.60 -12.48
C ASN A 905 14.17 7.29 -12.57
N ASN A 906 15.03 6.96 -13.54
CA ASN A 906 16.17 7.73 -14.09
C ASN A 906 17.13 8.51 -13.13
N GLY A 907 17.00 8.40 -11.81
CA GLY A 907 17.64 9.25 -10.81
C GLY A 907 18.65 8.54 -9.91
N PHE A 908 18.60 7.21 -9.84
CA PHE A 908 19.65 6.38 -9.24
C PHE A 908 20.34 5.59 -10.36
N ARG A 909 21.15 6.30 -11.14
CA ARG A 909 22.35 5.66 -11.68
C ARG A 909 23.29 5.46 -10.50
N ASP A 910 23.75 4.24 -10.28
CA ASP A 910 24.85 4.02 -9.35
C ASP A 910 26.09 4.79 -9.86
N THR A 911 26.66 5.58 -8.96
CA THR A 911 27.77 6.52 -9.19
C THR A 911 28.84 6.43 -8.12
N VAL A 912 28.72 5.46 -7.21
CA VAL A 912 29.76 5.11 -6.24
C VAL A 912 30.78 4.23 -6.96
N ALA A 913 32.07 4.35 -6.63
CA ALA A 913 33.11 3.53 -7.22
C ALA A 913 33.55 2.45 -6.21
N PRO A 914 33.81 1.20 -6.63
CA PRO A 914 34.12 0.09 -5.74
C PRO A 914 35.25 0.36 -4.75
N LYS A 915 35.06 -0.09 -3.51
CA LYS A 915 36.05 0.00 -2.44
C LYS A 915 37.14 -1.07 -2.63
N LEU A 916 38.12 -0.74 -3.45
CA LEU A 916 39.26 -1.60 -3.80
C LEU A 916 40.38 -1.55 -2.74
N THR A 917 40.74 -2.73 -2.21
CA THR A 917 41.90 -2.99 -1.36
C THR A 917 42.97 -3.76 -2.13
N CYS A 918 44.18 -3.19 -2.16
CA CYS A 918 45.28 -3.66 -3.01
C CYS A 918 46.07 -4.84 -2.40
N PRO A 919 46.63 -5.74 -3.23
CA PRO A 919 47.63 -6.71 -2.79
C PRO A 919 48.87 -6.05 -2.17
N THR A 920 49.54 -6.77 -1.28
CA THR A 920 50.83 -6.36 -0.72
C THR A 920 51.97 -6.55 -1.72
N GLU A 921 52.97 -5.67 -1.66
CA GLU A 921 54.17 -5.79 -2.51
C GLU A 921 54.88 -7.11 -2.26
N THR A 922 55.17 -7.84 -3.35
CA THR A 922 55.68 -9.20 -3.28
C THR A 922 57.09 -9.27 -3.87
N THR A 923 58.05 -9.74 -3.08
CA THR A 923 59.41 -10.03 -3.56
C THR A 923 59.59 -11.54 -3.73
N ARG A 924 60.08 -11.98 -4.88
CA ARG A 924 60.54 -13.37 -5.11
C ARG A 924 62.02 -13.38 -5.47
N GLU A 925 62.77 -14.30 -4.87
CA GLU A 925 64.20 -14.46 -5.15
C GLU A 925 64.46 -15.72 -5.98
N ILE A 926 65.42 -15.63 -6.91
CA ILE A 926 65.89 -16.72 -7.77
C ILE A 926 67.42 -16.76 -7.76
N ARG A 927 68.02 -17.94 -7.94
CA ARG A 927 69.48 -18.09 -7.99
C ARG A 927 70.07 -17.77 -9.36
N GLU A 928 69.37 -18.18 -10.42
CA GLU A 928 69.71 -17.93 -11.82
C GLU A 928 68.42 -17.76 -12.64
N GLY A 929 68.52 -17.13 -13.81
CA GLY A 929 67.42 -16.89 -14.74
C GLY A 929 67.07 -15.42 -14.94
N THR A 930 66.30 -15.12 -15.99
CA THR A 930 65.86 -13.75 -16.33
C THR A 930 64.40 -13.45 -15.97
N SER A 931 63.57 -14.48 -15.76
CA SER A 931 62.19 -14.34 -15.28
C SER A 931 61.74 -15.55 -14.46
N THR A 932 60.67 -15.41 -13.67
CA THR A 932 60.05 -16.50 -12.91
C THR A 932 58.55 -16.25 -12.68
N PRO A 933 57.69 -17.28 -12.62
CA PRO A 933 56.32 -17.14 -12.12
C PRO A 933 56.25 -16.53 -10.72
N VAL A 934 55.32 -15.61 -10.45
CA VAL A 934 55.10 -15.08 -9.10
C VAL A 934 53.61 -15.13 -8.74
N ASN A 935 53.29 -15.84 -7.66
CA ASN A 935 52.00 -15.77 -6.99
C ASN A 935 52.05 -14.68 -5.91
N TYR A 936 50.94 -13.98 -5.73
CA TYR A 936 50.69 -12.98 -4.69
C TYR A 936 49.20 -13.05 -4.31
N SER A 937 48.81 -12.44 -3.20
CA SER A 937 47.41 -12.35 -2.79
C SER A 937 46.57 -11.61 -3.84
N GLU A 938 45.35 -12.09 -4.10
CA GLU A 938 44.41 -11.35 -4.94
C GLU A 938 43.93 -10.06 -4.26
N ALA A 939 43.49 -9.10 -5.07
CA ALA A 939 42.87 -7.89 -4.55
C ALA A 939 41.51 -8.22 -3.93
N GLN A 940 41.09 -7.43 -2.93
CA GLN A 940 39.73 -7.49 -2.39
C GLN A 940 39.00 -6.24 -2.86
N ALA A 941 37.78 -6.40 -3.36
CA ALA A 941 36.92 -5.25 -3.69
C ALA A 941 35.49 -5.57 -3.31
N GLU A 942 34.82 -4.58 -2.74
CA GLU A 942 33.42 -4.62 -2.32
C GLU A 942 32.75 -3.33 -2.82
N ASP A 943 31.46 -3.39 -3.11
CA ASP A 943 30.67 -2.23 -3.47
C ASP A 943 29.25 -2.35 -2.90
N GLU A 944 28.62 -1.21 -2.62
CA GLU A 944 27.32 -1.12 -1.94
C GLU A 944 26.14 -1.23 -2.92
N PHE A 945 26.37 -0.99 -4.21
CA PHE A 945 25.34 -0.83 -5.24
C PHE A 945 25.51 -1.74 -6.47
N SER A 946 26.66 -2.37 -6.70
CA SER A 946 26.88 -3.20 -7.91
C SER A 946 27.83 -4.39 -7.67
N GLU A 947 27.78 -5.42 -8.53
CA GLU A 947 28.84 -6.45 -8.54
C GLU A 947 30.15 -5.90 -9.10
N VAL A 948 31.29 -6.41 -8.61
CA VAL A 948 32.63 -5.88 -8.93
C VAL A 948 33.50 -6.90 -9.68
N THR A 949 33.83 -6.60 -10.93
CA THR A 949 34.80 -7.36 -11.74
C THR A 949 36.22 -6.83 -11.52
N LEU A 950 37.16 -7.71 -11.17
CA LEU A 950 38.59 -7.39 -11.04
C LEU A 950 39.38 -7.75 -12.30
N THR A 951 40.18 -6.80 -12.78
CA THR A 951 41.11 -6.99 -13.92
C THR A 951 42.53 -6.59 -13.55
N TYR A 952 43.53 -7.34 -14.04
CA TYR A 952 44.94 -7.18 -13.67
C TYR A 952 45.83 -7.04 -14.92
N THR A 953 46.88 -6.20 -14.87
CA THR A 953 47.85 -6.07 -15.99
C THR A 953 48.80 -7.27 -16.16
N LYS A 954 48.97 -8.05 -15.10
CA LYS A 954 49.43 -9.46 -15.09
C LYS A 954 48.63 -10.16 -14.00
N ALA A 955 48.17 -11.38 -14.23
CA ALA A 955 47.46 -12.18 -13.22
C ALA A 955 48.44 -12.87 -12.25
N PRO A 956 48.00 -13.32 -11.05
CA PRO A 956 48.80 -14.21 -10.19
C PRO A 956 49.34 -15.41 -10.97
N GLY A 957 50.59 -15.82 -10.71
CA GLY A 957 51.25 -16.93 -11.40
C GLY A 957 51.82 -16.59 -12.79
N SER A 958 51.59 -15.38 -13.31
CA SER A 958 52.30 -14.88 -14.50
C SER A 958 53.82 -14.87 -14.27
N SER A 959 54.61 -15.01 -15.35
CA SER A 959 56.07 -14.82 -15.24
C SER A 959 56.43 -13.33 -15.13
N PHE A 960 57.37 -13.01 -14.25
CA PHE A 960 57.91 -11.68 -14.00
C PHE A 960 59.42 -11.69 -14.22
N ASP A 961 59.92 -10.69 -14.95
CA ASP A 961 61.34 -10.50 -15.24
C ASP A 961 62.10 -9.94 -14.03
N VAL A 962 63.40 -10.20 -13.96
CA VAL A 962 64.30 -9.67 -12.91
C VAL A 962 64.26 -8.14 -12.91
N GLY A 963 63.91 -7.57 -11.76
CA GLY A 963 63.59 -6.15 -11.60
C GLY A 963 62.31 -5.96 -10.78
N SER A 964 61.73 -4.76 -10.83
CA SER A 964 60.45 -4.45 -10.19
C SER A 964 59.40 -4.12 -11.24
N THR A 965 58.30 -4.85 -11.23
CA THR A 965 57.19 -4.74 -12.20
C THR A 965 55.95 -4.17 -11.49
N PRO A 966 55.39 -3.03 -11.95
CA PRO A 966 54.10 -2.55 -11.46
C PRO A 966 52.96 -3.44 -12.00
N VAL A 967 52.11 -3.93 -11.11
CA VAL A 967 50.84 -4.60 -11.44
C VAL A 967 49.71 -3.64 -11.08
N LYS A 968 48.95 -3.19 -12.09
CA LYS A 968 47.72 -2.40 -11.86
C LYS A 968 46.55 -3.37 -11.76
N VAL A 969 45.73 -3.16 -10.74
CA VAL A 969 44.41 -3.78 -10.57
C VAL A 969 43.35 -2.72 -10.86
N THR A 970 42.32 -3.08 -11.61
CA THR A 970 41.14 -2.24 -11.84
C THR A 970 39.90 -3.04 -11.45
N ALA A 971 39.19 -2.55 -10.43
CA ALA A 971 37.82 -2.92 -10.11
C ALA A 971 36.90 -2.10 -11.02
N ALA A 972 36.00 -2.77 -11.72
CA ALA A 972 34.93 -2.16 -12.49
C ALA A 972 33.61 -2.78 -12.04
N ASP A 973 32.62 -1.94 -11.75
CA ASP A 973 31.31 -2.41 -11.37
C ASP A 973 30.36 -2.58 -12.57
N ALA A 974 29.21 -3.20 -12.30
CA ALA A 974 28.18 -3.45 -13.30
C ALA A 974 27.39 -2.20 -13.76
N ALA A 975 27.48 -1.06 -13.05
CA ALA A 975 26.96 0.25 -13.49
C ALA A 975 27.97 1.05 -14.35
N GLY A 976 29.23 0.62 -14.35
CA GLY A 976 30.35 1.17 -15.11
C GLY A 976 31.24 2.14 -14.35
N ASN A 977 31.14 2.26 -13.02
CA ASN A 977 32.12 3.02 -12.23
C ASN A 977 33.36 2.15 -11.97
N ILE A 978 34.48 2.82 -11.67
CA ILE A 978 35.80 2.19 -11.65
C ILE A 978 36.68 2.70 -10.52
N ALA A 979 37.31 1.76 -9.81
CA ALA A 979 38.40 2.02 -8.88
C ALA A 979 39.65 1.28 -9.33
N SER A 980 40.84 1.84 -9.10
CA SER A 980 42.08 1.16 -9.49
C SER A 980 43.27 1.55 -8.63
N CYS A 981 44.17 0.61 -8.42
CA CYS A 981 45.43 0.82 -7.72
C CYS A 981 46.56 -0.03 -8.32
N THR A 982 47.78 0.21 -7.85
CA THR A 982 48.99 -0.43 -8.35
C THR A 982 49.88 -0.85 -7.19
N PHE A 983 50.43 -2.06 -7.26
CA PHE A 983 51.45 -2.58 -6.34
C PHE A 983 52.63 -3.13 -7.14
N PHE A 984 53.76 -3.40 -6.48
CA PHE A 984 54.97 -3.88 -7.14
C PHE A 984 55.24 -5.36 -6.86
N VAL A 985 55.57 -6.09 -7.93
CA VAL A 985 56.13 -7.45 -7.88
C VAL A 985 57.61 -7.35 -8.25
N THR A 986 58.50 -7.74 -7.34
CA THR A 986 59.94 -7.59 -7.51
C THR A 986 60.64 -8.95 -7.55
N VAL A 987 61.29 -9.27 -8.66
CA VAL A 987 62.12 -10.48 -8.80
C VAL A 987 63.59 -10.10 -8.64
N LYS A 988 64.28 -10.71 -7.68
CA LYS A 988 65.70 -10.48 -7.39
C LYS A 988 66.52 -11.72 -7.68
N VAL A 989 67.74 -11.53 -8.19
CA VAL A 989 68.74 -12.61 -8.27
C VAL A 989 69.57 -12.61 -6.99
N THR A 990 69.44 -13.64 -6.17
CA THR A 990 70.35 -13.88 -5.03
C THR A 990 71.52 -14.74 -5.51
N ALA A 991 72.70 -14.13 -5.55
CA ALA A 991 73.94 -14.85 -5.83
C ALA A 991 74.15 -15.96 -4.78
N SER A 992 74.52 -17.16 -5.23
CA SER A 992 74.83 -18.28 -4.36
C SER A 992 76.08 -18.01 -3.52
N GLU A 993 75.94 -18.08 -2.20
CA GLU A 993 77.07 -18.15 -1.27
C GLU A 993 77.90 -19.43 -1.56
N PRO A 994 79.25 -19.38 -1.50
CA PRO A 994 80.09 -20.51 -1.90
C PRO A 994 79.98 -21.73 -0.98
N GLU A 995 80.15 -22.90 -1.58
CA GLU A 995 80.04 -24.23 -0.96
C GLU A 995 81.16 -24.48 0.09
N PRO A 996 80.87 -25.15 1.22
CA PRO A 996 81.86 -25.39 2.28
C PRO A 996 82.90 -26.47 1.91
N GLU A 997 84.12 -26.34 2.45
CA GLU A 997 85.21 -27.30 2.20
C GLU A 997 84.94 -28.72 2.78
N PRO A 998 85.48 -29.78 2.15
CA PRO A 998 85.26 -31.16 2.57
C PRO A 998 86.14 -31.59 3.76
N GLU A 999 85.59 -32.46 4.62
CA GLU A 999 86.30 -33.02 5.78
C GLU A 999 87.48 -33.96 5.41
N GLN A 1000 88.49 -34.02 6.28
CA GLN A 1000 89.52 -35.07 6.31
C GLN A 1000 89.79 -35.60 7.74
N PRO A 1001 90.31 -36.83 7.90
CA PRO A 1001 89.75 -37.73 8.91
C PRO A 1001 90.65 -38.14 10.09
N GLU A 1002 89.99 -38.64 11.15
CA GLU A 1002 90.50 -39.40 12.32
C GLU A 1002 91.65 -38.82 13.19
N LYS A 1003 91.45 -38.76 14.52
CA LYS A 1003 91.80 -39.89 15.43
C LYS A 1003 91.55 -39.63 16.93
N GLU A 1004 91.01 -40.66 17.59
CA GLU A 1004 91.27 -41.18 18.94
C GLU A 1004 91.35 -40.30 20.23
N LYS A 1005 90.63 -40.83 21.26
CA LYS A 1005 91.01 -40.98 22.69
C LYS A 1005 90.76 -39.87 23.74
N SER A 1006 89.84 -40.22 24.65
CA SER A 1006 90.03 -40.30 26.12
C SER A 1006 90.11 -39.02 26.98
N GLY A 1007 89.30 -38.96 28.05
CA GLY A 1007 89.76 -38.33 29.32
C GLY A 1007 88.73 -37.68 30.26
N CYS A 1008 87.96 -38.51 30.99
CA CYS A 1008 87.51 -38.35 32.39
C CYS A 1008 87.27 -36.98 33.11
N THR A 1009 86.30 -37.06 34.04
CA THR A 1009 86.23 -36.43 35.39
C THR A 1009 85.82 -34.96 35.61
N ALA A 1010 84.60 -34.84 36.15
CA ALA A 1010 84.28 -34.27 37.48
C ALA A 1010 83.86 -32.79 37.64
N SER A 1011 82.76 -32.65 38.39
CA SER A 1011 82.13 -31.48 39.02
C SER A 1011 82.96 -30.94 40.23
N PRO A 1012 82.50 -29.97 41.08
CA PRO A 1012 81.17 -29.35 41.22
C PRO A 1012 81.17 -27.80 41.43
N GLY A 1013 80.02 -27.22 41.81
CA GLY A 1013 80.02 -25.91 42.49
C GLY A 1013 78.76 -25.04 42.36
N SER A 1014 77.62 -25.45 42.93
CA SER A 1014 76.49 -24.54 43.19
C SER A 1014 76.59 -23.93 44.60
N PHE A 1015 75.96 -22.75 44.84
CA PHE A 1015 74.96 -22.53 45.92
C PHE A 1015 74.35 -21.12 45.87
N LEU A 1016 73.24 -20.91 46.61
CA LEU A 1016 72.41 -19.70 46.63
C LEU A 1016 72.77 -18.71 47.75
N GLY A 1017 72.36 -17.45 47.59
CA GLY A 1017 72.33 -16.40 48.62
C GLY A 1017 70.98 -15.65 48.63
N TRP A 1018 70.64 -14.96 49.73
CA TRP A 1018 69.27 -14.51 50.05
C TRP A 1018 69.13 -13.00 50.35
N MET A 1019 67.88 -12.53 50.28
CA MET A 1019 67.20 -11.55 51.16
C MET A 1019 67.19 -10.01 50.91
N ALA A 1020 65.95 -9.48 51.03
CA ALA A 1020 65.50 -8.32 51.81
C ALA A 1020 65.09 -6.99 51.12
N LEU A 1021 64.07 -6.35 51.72
CA LEU A 1021 63.22 -5.24 51.25
C LEU A 1021 63.77 -3.84 51.59
N ALA A 1022 63.25 -2.75 50.95
CA ALA A 1022 62.39 -1.74 51.61
C ALA A 1022 62.07 -0.41 50.84
N LEU A 1023 60.82 0.07 51.00
CA LEU A 1023 60.34 1.48 51.12
C LEU A 1023 60.37 2.55 49.97
N LEU A 1024 59.20 2.72 49.32
CA LEU A 1024 58.35 3.95 49.21
C LEU A 1024 58.85 5.29 48.51
N PRO A 1025 57.94 6.25 48.14
CA PRO A 1025 58.08 7.06 46.89
C PRO A 1025 57.96 8.61 47.06
N LEU A 1026 57.85 9.38 45.95
CA LEU A 1026 56.78 10.41 45.70
C LEU A 1026 56.93 11.29 44.41
N LEU A 1027 55.82 11.41 43.66
CA LEU A 1027 55.26 12.52 42.83
C LEU A 1027 56.12 13.65 42.17
N ARG A 1028 55.78 13.97 40.91
CA ARG A 1028 55.07 15.24 40.53
C ARG A 1028 54.33 15.13 39.17
N ARG A 1029 53.49 16.12 38.82
CA ARG A 1029 52.30 15.90 37.94
C ARG A 1029 51.80 17.18 37.20
N ARG A 1030 51.42 17.03 35.91
CA ARG A 1030 50.48 17.88 35.10
C ARG A 1030 50.89 19.36 34.84
N PRO A 1031 50.27 20.16 33.93
CA PRO A 1031 48.97 20.08 33.15
C PRO A 1031 48.98 19.07 31.96
N SER A 1032 48.08 19.00 30.94
CA SER A 1032 47.02 19.89 30.39
C SER A 1032 45.83 19.12 29.74
N ASN A 1033 44.73 19.83 29.46
CA ASN A 1033 43.62 19.70 28.46
C ASN A 1033 42.64 20.90 28.73
N PRO A 1034 41.42 21.11 28.16
CA PRO A 1034 40.45 20.21 27.51
C PRO A 1034 40.70 19.95 26.03
#